data_AF-A0A7R7HED5-F1
#
_entry.id   AF-A0A7R7HED5-F1
#
_cell.length_a   1.000
_cell.length_b   1.000
_cell.length_c   1.000
_cell.angle_alpha   90.00
_cell.angle_beta   90.00
_cell.angle_gamma   90.00
#
_symmetry.space_group_name_H-M   'P 1'
#
loop_
_entity.id
_entity.type
_entity.pdbx_description
1 polymer ?
#
loop_
_entity_poly.entity_id
_entity_poly.type
_entity_poly.pdbx_seq_one_letter_code
_entity_poly.pdbx_strand_id
1 'polypeptide(L)'
;MSGDYTRFGFDPLKRYSGVLMQQGRVQLDSDWNEEIDILKRRLRTTALDIFGPVGVPYLSTPNAFAIGLIAGPPADLSIAPGRLYVDGVQIEAFAEENFTYLNQKFLPAPLPAPLPAGDAVVYLDIWDREVTYIEDPELLDAALGGADTTTRAQTVWQLRVEERPGATCDLDVGEPPSAGRLTTQAIAPPAPDDPCILPPASGYRGLENRLYRIEIHAGGPLGTAAFKWSRDNGTIVSSVRSIAVSGTQTTLGVNRIGRDQFMRFQIGDWVTVTDDHRELTGEAGEMAVVADIDETNLRVVLDRVIPTGGGRVFGANDAEVVERHTRIQKWDQTAAANPGLDLVSGLIPTGAGPIAIEAGIEVSFSVDPAGGSFRIGDYWVFWARTATAEIEILNAAPPRGIEHRYLQLAAISGLGGANPAVIDCRPPPPVQGQGDCCCTIIVRPGEDIQAGIDALPEQGGCVCLKAGLHLVREPLRISRGSIVLKAESPGTTVRSAGAGPVLIAGNAAGFRIEGIDILGIEFEANAARQAAEGVVTVAGCADVRIAHCAMRALQSRQFMGISITASDRVTVSHCRVEAVTLGILVQVRCEDFEADGNTIELGAERGDDQLQVVAGILVRETAFPCRITRNLVEGALFGIVLNDNPVGRPASLAERSIVADNLVDSPILSPGLDATARPCGIDCAADSCTISDNKIRHRHPLFTGIRVNGSRATVTGNAVLSTQRELDIRGPIAIRLGEADEADRRSILGGVVSHNVMLGSQHGILMIGADDLIVSDNVFEGGGQAGLALFGTRLRGARLAGNRIRSALSGIFVGDGNQNRIAENDIRDGNAGISLFREWGPAVDGNRLDRLSLWGVIGVQLSARCEITGNRVVGCAGNMAPIARAVSLLAVAGEAHITDNEIMDTGTLAGVPPTSTADHGISGDLILEARVSNNLVTYSNAFARDPLREDRALVMRGLFDLQVNDLIVFGFAIQIHGNKFIGTGQTALVELLQAQLGNGFVRFERASFDQNYCMHVSPPAADDRRATVSLRGRAAIVTGNHIKATTPRYFSVNFNGIPGPFIGNVTQGITLQHPDFPAPANAFNLVAP
;
A
#
# COMPACT_ATOMS: atom_id res chain seq x y z
N MET A 1 12.24 23.25 25.81
CA MET A 1 11.97 23.23 24.36
C MET A 1 13.06 23.99 23.61
N SER A 2 14.29 23.52 23.72
CA SER A 2 15.49 24.03 23.04
C SER A 2 16.13 22.98 22.14
N GLY A 3 15.38 21.96 21.69
CA GLY A 3 15.82 21.05 20.63
C GLY A 3 16.09 21.76 19.29
N ASP A 4 16.87 21.09 18.43
CA ASP A 4 17.30 21.61 17.12
C ASP A 4 16.24 21.34 16.06
N TYR A 5 15.48 22.39 15.72
CA TYR A 5 14.28 22.29 14.87
C TYR A 5 14.34 23.28 13.72
N THR A 6 13.80 22.87 12.56
CA THR A 6 13.76 23.72 11.37
C THR A 6 12.70 24.83 11.47
N ARG A 7 11.49 24.48 11.93
CA ARG A 7 10.33 25.37 12.17
C ARG A 7 9.18 24.60 12.82
N PHE A 8 8.17 25.32 13.31
CA PHE A 8 6.89 24.75 13.73
C PHE A 8 5.75 25.35 12.87
N GLY A 9 5.01 24.49 12.17
CA GLY A 9 4.01 24.91 11.17
C GLY A 9 2.55 24.87 11.63
N PHE A 10 2.29 24.23 12.79
CA PHE A 10 0.93 23.93 13.25
C PHE A 10 0.09 25.20 13.47
N ASP A 11 -1.05 25.27 12.79
CA ASP A 11 -2.04 26.32 12.92
C ASP A 11 -3.45 25.70 12.99
N PRO A 12 -4.13 25.78 14.15
CA PRO A 12 -5.46 25.20 14.30
C PRO A 12 -6.52 25.82 13.36
N LEU A 13 -6.31 27.04 12.86
CA LEU A 13 -7.25 27.70 11.94
C LEU A 13 -7.25 27.09 10.54
N LYS A 14 -6.16 26.42 10.14
CA LYS A 14 -6.07 25.70 8.85
C LYS A 14 -6.87 24.40 8.84
N ARG A 15 -7.26 23.88 10.01
CA ARG A 15 -8.10 22.68 10.19
C ARG A 15 -7.53 21.42 9.52
N TYR A 16 -6.20 21.30 9.44
CA TYR A 16 -5.58 20.09 8.94
C TYR A 16 -5.86 18.89 9.85
N SER A 17 -6.02 17.73 9.22
CA SER A 17 -6.33 16.47 9.90
C SER A 17 -5.15 15.52 10.00
N GLY A 18 -4.08 15.81 9.26
CA GLY A 18 -2.81 15.08 9.25
C GLY A 18 -1.94 15.51 8.05
N VAL A 19 -0.76 14.92 7.96
CA VAL A 19 0.30 15.16 6.98
C VAL A 19 0.49 13.89 6.14
N LEU A 20 0.59 14.06 4.82
CA LEU A 20 0.74 12.93 3.89
C LEU A 20 2.16 12.87 3.33
N MET A 21 2.87 11.76 3.58
CA MET A 21 4.17 11.51 2.99
C MET A 21 4.06 11.28 1.48
N GLN A 22 4.81 12.04 0.68
CA GLN A 22 4.85 11.90 -0.77
C GLN A 22 6.06 11.08 -1.23
N GLN A 23 5.84 10.17 -2.17
CA GLN A 23 6.90 9.33 -2.72
C GLN A 23 8.01 10.18 -3.36
N GLY A 24 9.27 9.92 -2.98
CA GLY A 24 10.45 10.56 -3.57
C GLY A 24 10.68 12.02 -3.16
N ARG A 25 9.96 12.55 -2.17
CA ARG A 25 10.17 13.90 -1.61
C ARG A 25 11.05 13.86 -0.36
N VAL A 26 11.74 14.96 -0.09
CA VAL A 26 12.56 15.15 1.12
C VAL A 26 11.63 15.21 2.34
N GLN A 27 11.99 14.49 3.40
CA GLN A 27 11.30 14.56 4.69
C GLN A 27 11.93 15.62 5.56
N LEU A 28 11.11 16.44 6.21
CA LEU A 28 11.54 17.48 7.15
C LEU A 28 11.02 17.14 8.55
N ASP A 29 11.81 17.48 9.57
CA ASP A 29 11.41 17.40 10.97
C ASP A 29 10.12 18.21 11.24
N SER A 30 9.96 19.35 10.56
CA SER A 30 8.78 20.20 10.73
C SER A 30 7.47 19.52 10.35
N ASP A 31 7.49 18.64 9.35
CA ASP A 31 6.29 17.93 8.88
C ASP A 31 5.88 16.86 9.89
N TRP A 32 6.86 16.17 10.48
CA TRP A 32 6.63 15.21 11.55
C TRP A 32 6.16 15.88 12.83
N ASN A 33 6.77 16.98 13.24
CA ASN A 33 6.36 17.75 14.41
C ASN A 33 4.95 18.35 14.25
N GLU A 34 4.60 18.85 13.05
CA GLU A 34 3.25 19.35 12.76
C GLU A 34 2.20 18.23 12.84
N GLU A 35 2.51 17.02 12.35
CA GLU A 35 1.63 15.85 12.51
C GLU A 35 1.33 15.56 13.99
N ILE A 36 2.36 15.55 14.84
CA ILE A 36 2.20 15.32 16.28
C ILE A 36 1.33 16.41 16.92
N ASP A 37 1.55 17.69 16.59
CA ASP A 37 0.75 18.79 17.12
C ASP A 37 -0.72 18.70 16.68
N ILE A 38 -1.00 18.32 15.42
CA ILE A 38 -2.37 18.07 14.91
C ILE A 38 -3.05 16.96 15.72
N LEU A 39 -2.36 15.83 15.89
CA LEU A 39 -2.91 14.67 16.61
C LEU A 39 -3.12 15.00 18.09
N LYS A 40 -2.16 15.67 18.75
CA LYS A 40 -2.24 16.09 20.14
C LYS A 40 -3.43 17.04 20.36
N ARG A 41 -3.62 18.05 19.51
CA ARG A 41 -4.78 18.95 19.58
C ARG A 41 -6.08 18.19 19.46
N ARG A 42 -6.18 17.24 18.51
CA ARG A 42 -7.38 16.42 18.31
C ARG A 42 -7.70 15.58 19.53
N LEU A 43 -6.74 14.80 20.03
CA LEU A 43 -6.91 13.98 21.22
C LEU A 43 -7.36 14.81 22.43
N ARG A 44 -6.71 15.94 22.66
CA ARG A 44 -7.04 16.85 23.76
C ARG A 44 -8.46 17.43 23.62
N THR A 45 -8.84 17.87 22.41
CA THR A 45 -10.18 18.43 22.17
C THR A 45 -11.25 17.37 22.33
N THR A 46 -11.03 16.17 21.80
CA THR A 46 -11.93 15.03 22.00
C THR A 46 -12.08 14.69 23.49
N ALA A 47 -10.98 14.66 24.24
CA ALA A 47 -11.04 14.41 25.68
C ALA A 47 -11.82 15.51 26.43
N LEU A 48 -11.61 16.77 26.07
CA LEU A 48 -12.39 17.91 26.58
C LEU A 48 -13.88 17.80 26.26
N ASP A 49 -14.23 17.45 25.02
CA ASP A 49 -15.63 17.33 24.57
C ASP A 49 -16.35 16.14 25.23
N ILE A 50 -15.62 15.10 25.62
CA ILE A 50 -16.16 13.90 26.26
C ILE A 50 -16.25 14.05 27.79
N PHE A 51 -15.18 14.51 28.44
CA PHE A 51 -15.07 14.55 29.89
C PHE A 51 -15.37 15.92 30.51
N GLY A 52 -15.40 16.97 29.70
CA GLY A 52 -15.34 18.35 30.18
C GLY A 52 -13.92 18.76 30.61
N PRO A 53 -13.79 19.86 31.36
CA PRO A 53 -12.49 20.37 31.84
C PRO A 53 -11.72 19.40 32.74
N VAL A 54 -12.44 18.52 33.46
CA VAL A 54 -11.85 17.54 34.38
C VAL A 54 -12.52 16.18 34.18
N GLY A 55 -11.72 15.18 33.80
CA GLY A 55 -12.16 13.80 33.61
C GLY A 55 -11.58 12.86 34.65
N VAL A 56 -12.43 12.32 35.51
CA VAL A 56 -12.06 11.24 36.44
C VAL A 56 -12.62 9.92 35.91
N PRO A 57 -11.76 8.92 35.59
CA PRO A 57 -12.19 7.58 35.18
C PRO A 57 -12.79 6.78 36.36
N TYR A 58 -13.96 7.20 36.85
CA TYR A 58 -14.60 6.63 38.05
C TYR A 58 -14.84 5.12 37.99
N LEU A 59 -14.91 4.53 36.78
CA LEU A 59 -15.10 3.09 36.59
C LEU A 59 -13.81 2.26 36.75
N SER A 60 -12.63 2.85 36.51
CA SER A 60 -11.35 2.13 36.54
C SER A 60 -10.44 2.58 37.68
N THR A 61 -10.38 3.88 37.97
CA THR A 61 -9.56 4.45 39.03
C THR A 61 -10.35 5.50 39.83
N PRO A 62 -11.38 5.10 40.61
CA PRO A 62 -12.27 6.03 41.31
C PRO A 62 -11.56 6.95 42.31
N ASN A 63 -10.45 6.47 42.87
CA ASN A 63 -9.65 7.21 43.84
C ASN A 63 -8.46 7.93 43.21
N ALA A 64 -8.36 8.01 41.88
CA ALA A 64 -7.23 8.66 41.22
C ALA A 64 -7.02 10.09 41.75
N PHE A 65 -5.80 10.38 42.22
CA PHE A 65 -5.40 11.66 42.80
C PHE A 65 -6.24 12.12 44.01
N ALA A 66 -6.94 11.21 44.69
CA ALA A 66 -7.58 11.54 45.97
C ALA A 66 -6.51 11.87 47.02
N ILE A 67 -6.74 12.95 47.78
CA ILE A 67 -5.81 13.44 48.81
C ILE A 67 -6.17 12.85 50.17
N GLY A 68 -5.17 12.30 50.85
CA GLY A 68 -5.28 11.82 52.23
C GLY A 68 -4.26 12.48 53.16
N LEU A 69 -4.48 12.37 54.47
CA LEU A 69 -3.57 12.88 55.50
C LEU A 69 -2.65 11.75 56.00
N ILE A 70 -1.35 12.04 56.08
CA ILE A 70 -0.37 11.16 56.71
C ILE A 70 0.08 11.81 58.03
N ALA A 71 -0.17 11.10 59.14
CA ALA A 71 0.22 11.55 60.46
C ALA A 71 1.72 11.29 60.73
N GLY A 72 2.40 12.24 61.37
CA GLY A 72 3.79 12.10 61.81
C GLY A 72 4.43 13.45 62.10
N PRO A 73 5.67 13.48 62.63
CA PRO A 73 6.60 14.57 62.39
C PRO A 73 7.61 14.16 61.28
N PRO A 74 7.63 14.82 60.10
CA PRO A 74 6.68 15.85 59.66
C PRO A 74 5.34 15.26 59.19
N ALA A 75 4.28 16.07 59.23
CA ALA A 75 3.00 15.75 58.59
C ALA A 75 3.14 15.81 57.06
N ASP A 76 2.39 14.97 56.35
CA ASP A 76 2.46 14.82 54.88
C ASP A 76 1.05 14.54 54.29
N LEU A 77 0.94 14.58 52.97
CA LEU A 77 -0.29 14.28 52.22
C LEU A 77 -0.07 13.10 51.29
N SER A 78 -0.95 12.10 51.32
CA SER A 78 -0.95 11.00 50.36
C SER A 78 -1.65 11.38 49.06
N ILE A 79 -1.15 10.85 47.93
CA ILE A 79 -1.76 10.99 46.61
C ILE A 79 -2.14 9.58 46.13
N ALA A 80 -3.43 9.32 45.97
CA ALA A 80 -3.86 8.01 45.50
C ALA A 80 -3.52 7.77 44.01
N PRO A 81 -3.06 6.57 43.62
CA PRO A 81 -2.64 6.27 42.26
C PRO A 81 -3.82 6.20 41.29
N GLY A 82 -3.56 6.43 40.01
CA GLY A 82 -4.55 6.34 38.94
C GLY A 82 -4.35 7.37 37.84
N ARG A 83 -5.38 7.52 36.99
CA ARG A 83 -5.37 8.44 35.85
C ARG A 83 -6.35 9.59 36.08
N LEU A 84 -5.97 10.78 35.65
CA LEU A 84 -6.82 11.97 35.67
C LEU A 84 -6.64 12.73 34.36
N TYR A 85 -7.70 13.36 33.85
CA TYR A 85 -7.65 14.22 32.68
C TYR A 85 -7.96 15.66 33.08
N VAL A 86 -7.07 16.60 32.75
CA VAL A 86 -7.22 18.03 33.06
C VAL A 86 -7.04 18.85 31.79
N ASP A 87 -8.05 19.60 31.41
CA ASP A 87 -8.21 20.25 30.10
C ASP A 87 -7.89 19.31 28.91
N GLY A 88 -8.25 18.03 29.03
CA GLY A 88 -7.97 16.99 28.05
C GLY A 88 -6.52 16.47 28.01
N VAL A 89 -5.65 16.91 28.93
CA VAL A 89 -4.31 16.35 29.14
C VAL A 89 -4.40 15.19 30.13
N GLN A 90 -3.89 14.03 29.76
CA GLN A 90 -3.82 12.87 30.65
C GLN A 90 -2.62 13.02 31.61
N ILE A 91 -2.86 12.81 32.89
CA ILE A 91 -1.82 12.62 33.91
C ILE A 91 -1.99 11.28 34.61
N GLU A 92 -0.88 10.70 35.05
CA GLU A 92 -0.83 9.39 35.68
C GLU A 92 0.03 9.43 36.95
N ALA A 93 -0.46 8.76 37.98
CA ALA A 93 0.28 8.42 39.19
C ALA A 93 0.34 6.89 39.30
N PHE A 94 1.52 6.32 39.06
CA PHE A 94 1.74 4.87 39.13
C PHE A 94 1.85 4.41 40.59
N ALA A 95 1.27 3.25 40.92
CA ALA A 95 1.17 2.77 42.29
C ALA A 95 2.55 2.45 42.89
N GLU A 96 3.50 2.05 42.05
CA GLU A 96 4.86 1.67 42.42
C GLU A 96 5.72 2.87 42.87
N GLU A 97 5.34 4.09 42.48
CA GLU A 97 6.11 5.31 42.76
C GLU A 97 5.81 5.91 44.15
N ASN A 98 4.78 5.43 44.87
CA ASN A 98 4.42 5.86 46.25
C ASN A 98 4.45 7.39 46.46
N PHE A 99 3.71 8.13 45.63
CA PHE A 99 3.66 9.59 45.68
C PHE A 99 3.06 10.12 46.99
N THR A 100 3.78 11.04 47.63
CA THR A 100 3.28 11.93 48.68
C THR A 100 3.63 13.37 48.34
N TYR A 101 3.08 14.34 49.08
CA TYR A 101 3.47 15.74 48.90
C TYR A 101 4.97 15.93 49.11
N LEU A 102 5.57 15.28 50.11
CA LEU A 102 7.02 15.39 50.40
C LEU A 102 7.92 14.56 49.45
N ASN A 103 7.39 13.53 48.79
CA ASN A 103 8.17 12.57 47.98
C ASN A 103 7.78 12.56 46.49
N GLN A 104 7.18 13.64 46.00
CA GLN A 104 6.78 13.73 44.60
C GLN A 104 8.00 13.90 43.67
N LYS A 105 8.07 13.05 42.65
CA LYS A 105 9.19 12.95 41.70
C LYS A 105 9.56 14.26 41.02
N PHE A 106 8.55 15.05 40.65
CA PHE A 106 8.74 16.25 39.84
C PHE A 106 8.71 17.56 40.61
N LEU A 107 8.64 17.56 41.95
CA LEU A 107 8.84 18.78 42.75
C LEU A 107 10.02 18.56 43.71
N PRO A 108 11.25 18.84 43.26
CA PRO A 108 12.44 18.51 44.03
C PRO A 108 12.73 19.55 45.13
N ALA A 109 13.37 19.08 46.20
CA ALA A 109 13.58 19.79 47.47
C ALA A 109 14.33 21.15 47.38
N PRO A 110 14.20 22.04 48.41
CA PRO A 110 13.38 21.86 49.61
C PRO A 110 11.93 22.32 49.40
N LEU A 111 11.01 21.43 49.73
CA LEU A 111 9.60 21.78 49.94
C LEU A 111 9.49 22.54 51.27
N PRO A 112 8.57 23.52 51.39
CA PRO A 112 8.30 24.15 52.68
C PRO A 112 7.79 23.08 53.66
N ALA A 113 8.63 22.78 54.66
CA ALA A 113 8.30 21.94 55.80
C ALA A 113 8.47 22.79 57.08
N PRO A 114 7.48 22.81 58.00
CA PRO A 114 6.23 22.04 57.96
C PRO A 114 5.23 22.56 56.91
N LEU A 115 4.27 21.71 56.53
CA LEU A 115 3.07 22.13 55.79
C LEU A 115 2.43 23.35 56.48
N PRO A 116 1.79 24.26 55.73
CA PRO A 116 1.13 25.43 56.32
C PRO A 116 0.10 25.00 57.39
N ALA A 117 0.02 25.77 58.47
CA ALA A 117 -0.93 25.54 59.55
C ALA A 117 -2.18 26.38 59.34
N GLY A 118 -3.37 25.77 59.43
CA GLY A 118 -4.65 26.44 59.18
C GLY A 118 -5.39 25.90 57.96
N ASP A 119 -6.27 26.71 57.36
CA ASP A 119 -7.02 26.30 56.18
C ASP A 119 -6.13 26.37 54.93
N ALA A 120 -6.18 25.34 54.09
CA ALA A 120 -5.31 25.21 52.92
C ALA A 120 -6.05 24.63 51.71
N VAL A 121 -5.66 25.09 50.52
CA VAL A 121 -6.09 24.52 49.24
C VAL A 121 -4.97 23.64 48.69
N VAL A 122 -5.34 22.45 48.23
CA VAL A 122 -4.44 21.49 47.58
C VAL A 122 -4.80 21.40 46.12
N TYR A 123 -3.84 21.69 45.24
CA TYR A 123 -4.06 21.72 43.80
C TYR A 123 -2.89 21.09 43.02
N LEU A 124 -3.18 20.65 41.80
CA LEU A 124 -2.19 20.21 40.84
C LEU A 124 -1.76 21.37 39.95
N ASP A 125 -0.47 21.44 39.66
CA ASP A 125 0.13 22.22 38.58
C ASP A 125 0.63 21.24 37.52
N ILE A 126 0.16 21.36 36.28
CA ILE A 126 0.37 20.40 35.18
C ILE A 126 0.87 21.12 33.94
N TRP A 127 1.95 20.62 33.34
CA TRP A 127 2.48 21.15 32.09
C TRP A 127 3.28 20.10 31.32
N ASP A 128 3.67 20.43 30.08
CA ASP A 128 4.61 19.62 29.32
C ASP A 128 5.99 20.28 29.29
N ARG A 129 7.04 19.49 29.59
CA ARG A 129 8.44 19.89 29.37
C ARG A 129 9.07 19.07 28.25
N GLU A 130 10.15 19.59 27.69
CA GLU A 130 10.99 18.82 26.77
C GLU A 130 12.08 18.11 27.56
N VAL A 131 12.34 16.86 27.20
CA VAL A 131 13.40 16.01 27.73
C VAL A 131 14.39 15.77 26.60
N THR A 132 15.64 16.11 26.84
CA THR A 132 16.76 15.88 25.94
C THR A 132 17.67 14.80 26.49
N TYR A 133 18.73 14.48 25.76
CA TYR A 133 19.72 13.52 26.25
C TYR A 133 20.42 13.95 27.56
N ILE A 134 20.28 15.23 27.96
CA ILE A 134 20.86 15.74 29.20
C ILE A 134 20.12 15.20 30.41
N GLU A 135 18.79 15.18 30.35
CA GLU A 135 17.92 14.65 31.40
C GLU A 135 17.74 13.13 31.28
N ASP A 136 17.79 12.59 30.06
CA ASP A 136 17.69 11.15 29.79
C ASP A 136 18.81 10.68 28.83
N PRO A 137 19.96 10.23 29.36
CA PRO A 137 21.07 9.77 28.54
C PRO A 137 20.75 8.57 27.63
N GLU A 138 19.67 7.81 27.89
CA GLU A 138 19.26 6.67 27.07
C GLU A 138 18.67 7.11 25.72
N LEU A 139 18.36 8.40 25.55
CA LEU A 139 17.94 8.95 24.26
C LEU A 139 19.08 8.98 23.22
N LEU A 140 20.33 8.83 23.64
CA LEU A 140 21.46 8.67 22.72
C LEU A 140 21.53 7.23 22.22
N ASP A 141 21.49 7.07 20.90
CA ASP A 141 21.58 5.74 20.30
C ASP A 141 23.01 5.19 20.36
N ALA A 142 23.22 4.18 21.20
CA ALA A 142 24.52 3.53 21.39
C ALA A 142 25.05 2.87 20.11
N ALA A 143 24.17 2.34 19.24
CA ALA A 143 24.57 1.73 17.97
C ALA A 143 25.04 2.77 16.94
N LEU A 144 24.61 4.03 17.08
CA LEU A 144 25.05 5.16 16.28
C LEU A 144 26.20 5.95 16.91
N GLY A 145 26.88 5.38 17.92
CA GLY A 145 28.00 6.03 18.60
C GLY A 145 27.57 7.13 19.57
N GLY A 146 26.35 7.05 20.11
CA GLY A 146 25.78 8.05 21.02
C GLY A 146 25.19 9.25 20.27
N ALA A 147 24.59 9.02 19.10
CA ALA A 147 24.00 10.08 18.30
C ALA A 147 22.71 10.62 18.95
N ASP A 148 22.60 11.94 19.05
CA ASP A 148 21.40 12.66 19.44
C ASP A 148 20.47 12.79 18.22
N THR A 149 19.31 12.14 18.28
CA THR A 149 18.39 12.02 17.15
C THR A 149 17.07 12.75 17.38
N THR A 150 16.49 12.64 18.56
CA THR A 150 15.13 13.10 18.87
C THR A 150 14.99 13.41 20.37
N THR A 151 14.17 14.40 20.70
CA THR A 151 13.78 14.73 22.08
C THR A 151 12.47 14.05 22.46
N ARG A 152 12.04 14.17 23.72
CA ARG A 152 10.71 13.72 24.18
C ARG A 152 9.95 14.88 24.81
N ALA A 153 8.63 14.86 24.70
CA ALA A 153 7.77 15.68 25.55
C ALA A 153 7.35 14.83 26.76
N GLN A 154 7.54 15.36 27.97
CA GLN A 154 7.13 14.73 29.21
C GLN A 154 6.08 15.60 29.89
N THR A 155 4.92 15.01 30.14
CA THR A 155 3.89 15.63 30.99
C THR A 155 4.32 15.54 32.44
N VAL A 156 4.42 16.71 33.07
CA VAL A 156 4.82 16.90 34.46
C VAL A 156 3.60 17.36 35.25
N TRP A 157 3.48 16.86 36.48
CA TRP A 157 2.52 17.35 37.43
C TRP A 157 3.17 17.49 38.81
N GLN A 158 2.74 18.50 39.57
CA GLN A 158 3.17 18.75 40.93
C GLN A 158 1.98 19.02 41.82
N LEU A 159 1.99 18.47 43.04
CA LEU A 159 1.03 18.82 44.08
C LEU A 159 1.53 20.02 44.86
N ARG A 160 0.73 21.09 44.88
CA ARG A 160 0.99 22.34 45.59
C ARG A 160 -0.02 22.52 46.72
N VAL A 161 0.44 23.17 47.80
CA VAL A 161 -0.38 23.50 48.98
C VAL A 161 -0.27 24.99 49.24
N GLU A 162 -1.40 25.68 49.26
CA GLU A 162 -1.49 27.13 49.51
C GLU A 162 -2.33 27.38 50.77
N GLU A 163 -1.80 28.15 51.72
CA GLU A 163 -2.58 28.62 52.86
C GLU A 163 -3.67 29.59 52.36
N ARG A 164 -4.93 29.28 52.65
CA ARG A 164 -6.06 30.10 52.23
C ARG A 164 -7.17 30.05 53.28
N PRO A 165 -7.36 31.12 54.07
CA PRO A 165 -8.42 31.18 55.08
C PRO A 165 -9.80 30.89 54.47
N GLY A 166 -10.57 29.96 55.06
CA GLY A 166 -11.88 29.56 54.54
C GLY A 166 -11.82 28.71 53.27
N ALA A 167 -10.77 27.89 53.10
CA ALA A 167 -10.62 26.98 51.96
C ALA A 167 -11.89 26.12 51.73
N THR A 168 -12.42 26.19 50.51
CA THR A 168 -13.58 25.43 50.03
C THR A 168 -13.29 24.94 48.60
N CYS A 169 -14.12 24.03 48.08
CA CYS A 169 -14.01 23.63 46.67
C CYS A 169 -14.48 24.74 45.73
N ASP A 170 -14.10 24.64 44.45
CA ASP A 170 -14.40 25.61 43.39
C ASP A 170 -13.71 26.97 43.57
N LEU A 171 -12.52 26.98 44.20
CA LEU A 171 -11.67 28.16 44.26
C LEU A 171 -10.69 28.18 43.08
N ASP A 172 -10.49 29.36 42.49
CA ASP A 172 -9.43 29.55 41.48
C ASP A 172 -8.06 29.32 42.13
N VAL A 173 -7.26 28.47 41.50
CA VAL A 173 -5.94 28.03 41.98
C VAL A 173 -4.88 28.24 40.92
N GLY A 174 -3.64 28.37 41.38
CA GLY A 174 -2.50 28.62 40.50
C GLY A 174 -2.48 30.04 39.94
N GLU A 175 -1.56 30.27 39.00
CA GLU A 175 -1.41 31.58 38.39
C GLU A 175 -2.24 31.70 37.09
N PRO A 176 -2.73 32.90 36.71
CA PRO A 176 -3.43 33.11 35.43
C PRO A 176 -2.50 32.83 34.23
N PRO A 177 -2.90 32.77 32.95
CA PRO A 177 -1.95 32.70 31.83
C PRO A 177 -1.02 33.93 31.72
N SER A 178 0.14 33.79 31.08
CA SER A 178 1.07 34.93 30.89
C SER A 178 0.44 36.00 29.99
N ALA A 179 0.61 37.27 30.38
CA ALA A 179 0.12 38.40 29.61
C ALA A 179 1.05 38.78 28.44
N GLY A 180 2.28 38.27 28.42
CA GLY A 180 3.28 38.67 27.41
C GLY A 180 2.84 38.42 25.98
N ARG A 181 3.15 39.34 25.07
CA ARG A 181 2.93 39.22 23.63
C ARG A 181 4.16 39.68 22.85
N LEU A 182 4.52 38.96 21.80
CA LEU A 182 5.64 39.30 20.91
C LEU A 182 5.15 39.64 19.51
N THR A 183 5.74 40.68 18.93
CA THR A 183 5.64 40.98 17.50
C THR A 183 7.04 41.00 16.89
N THR A 184 7.21 40.37 15.73
CA THR A 184 8.47 40.31 14.98
C THR A 184 8.35 41.07 13.67
N GLN A 185 9.44 41.73 13.27
CA GLN A 185 9.50 42.47 12.01
C GLN A 185 10.89 42.36 11.40
N ALA A 186 10.97 42.30 10.07
CA ALA A 186 12.21 42.44 9.32
C ALA A 186 12.25 43.82 8.64
N ILE A 187 13.37 44.53 8.79
CA ILE A 187 13.55 45.89 8.25
C ILE A 187 14.18 45.83 6.86
N ALA A 188 13.49 46.42 5.88
CA ALA A 188 14.08 46.66 4.56
C ALA A 188 15.31 47.58 4.67
N PRO A 189 16.37 47.37 3.86
CA PRO A 189 17.46 48.35 3.78
C PRO A 189 16.90 49.73 3.37
N PRO A 190 17.50 50.84 3.84
CA PRO A 190 17.14 52.16 3.33
C PRO A 190 17.25 52.18 1.80
N ALA A 191 16.33 52.90 1.15
CA ALA A 191 16.30 52.98 -0.31
C ALA A 191 17.68 53.48 -0.83
N PRO A 192 18.22 52.87 -1.89
CA PRO A 192 19.43 53.39 -2.53
C PRO A 192 19.21 54.84 -2.98
N ASP A 193 20.26 55.67 -2.92
CA ASP A 193 20.19 57.07 -3.39
C ASP A 193 19.88 57.19 -4.90
N ASP A 194 20.02 56.09 -5.66
CA ASP A 194 19.74 56.02 -7.10
C ASP A 194 18.32 55.45 -7.36
N PRO A 195 17.38 56.24 -7.91
CA PRO A 195 16.01 55.81 -8.19
C PRO A 195 15.89 54.75 -9.31
N CYS A 196 16.96 54.43 -10.03
CA CYS A 196 17.01 53.34 -11.02
C CYS A 196 17.39 51.98 -10.40
N ILE A 197 17.88 51.96 -9.16
CA ILE A 197 18.15 50.72 -8.43
C ILE A 197 16.84 50.29 -7.77
N LEU A 198 16.28 49.16 -8.20
CA LEU A 198 15.17 48.52 -7.49
C LEU A 198 15.62 48.32 -6.03
N PRO A 199 14.92 48.91 -5.03
CA PRO A 199 15.28 48.70 -3.64
C PRO A 199 15.28 47.19 -3.37
N PRO A 200 16.26 46.65 -2.63
CA PRO A 200 16.34 45.23 -2.34
C PRO A 200 14.98 44.73 -1.84
N ALA A 201 14.49 43.62 -2.39
CA ALA A 201 13.29 42.96 -1.87
C ALA A 201 13.56 42.53 -0.42
N SER A 202 13.05 43.36 0.50
CA SER A 202 12.83 43.24 1.94
C SER A 202 13.37 42.01 2.70
N GLY A 203 14.11 42.29 3.78
CA GLY A 203 13.97 41.58 5.05
C GLY A 203 15.27 41.08 5.69
N TYR A 204 15.27 39.81 6.12
CA TYR A 204 16.35 39.11 6.82
C TYR A 204 17.66 39.13 6.03
N ARG A 205 18.78 39.45 6.71
CA ARG A 205 20.10 39.63 6.09
C ARG A 205 21.12 38.57 6.51
N GLY A 206 20.68 37.54 7.23
CA GLY A 206 21.55 36.45 7.65
C GLY A 206 21.87 35.53 6.47
N LEU A 207 23.02 34.85 6.57
CA LEU A 207 23.50 33.94 5.52
C LEU A 207 22.91 32.53 5.64
N GLU A 208 22.32 32.18 6.79
CA GLU A 208 21.82 30.84 7.09
C GLU A 208 20.34 30.86 7.48
N ASN A 209 19.64 29.75 7.24
CA ASN A 209 18.29 29.58 7.77
C ASN A 209 18.38 29.38 9.28
N ARG A 210 17.51 30.06 10.04
CA ARG A 210 17.54 30.05 11.51
C ARG A 210 16.17 29.77 12.11
N LEU A 211 16.17 29.35 13.35
CA LEU A 211 15.01 29.33 14.24
C LEU A 211 15.34 30.17 15.47
N TYR A 212 14.94 31.44 15.45
CA TYR A 212 15.22 32.36 16.55
C TYR A 212 14.37 32.01 17.76
N ARG A 213 14.93 32.14 18.96
CA ARG A 213 14.23 32.05 20.25
C ARG A 213 14.40 33.34 21.02
N ILE A 214 13.29 33.90 21.48
CA ILE A 214 13.23 35.02 22.44
C ILE A 214 12.69 34.45 23.74
N GLU A 215 13.43 34.58 24.84
CA GLU A 215 13.05 34.01 26.14
C GLU A 215 13.14 35.05 27.26
N ILE A 216 12.08 35.18 28.04
CA ILE A 216 12.06 36.00 29.24
C ILE A 216 12.87 35.32 30.34
N HIS A 217 13.92 35.99 30.78
CA HIS A 217 14.78 35.52 31.86
C HIS A 217 14.32 36.06 33.22
N ALA A 218 13.97 37.35 33.27
CA ALA A 218 13.43 38.00 34.46
C ALA A 218 12.00 38.45 34.18
N GLY A 219 11.04 37.90 34.91
CA GLY A 219 9.62 38.25 34.80
C GLY A 219 9.30 39.64 35.34
N GLY A 220 8.07 40.09 35.12
CA GLY A 220 7.56 41.37 35.61
C GLY A 220 6.82 42.20 34.55
N PRO A 221 6.45 43.45 34.86
CA PRO A 221 5.79 44.36 33.92
C PRO A 221 6.65 44.69 32.69
N LEU A 222 6.00 45.13 31.61
CA LEU A 222 6.67 45.68 30.42
C LEU A 222 7.62 46.82 30.80
N GLY A 223 8.86 46.80 30.28
CA GLY A 223 9.90 47.78 30.62
C GLY A 223 10.80 47.36 31.78
N THR A 224 10.33 46.45 32.63
CA THR A 224 11.11 45.91 33.77
C THR A 224 11.46 44.45 33.61
N ALA A 225 10.60 43.66 32.95
CA ALA A 225 10.95 42.29 32.56
C ALA A 225 12.11 42.33 31.56
N ALA A 226 12.99 41.33 31.62
CA ALA A 226 14.17 41.26 30.77
C ALA A 226 14.29 39.90 30.08
N PHE A 227 14.78 39.92 28.84
CA PHE A 227 14.85 38.76 27.97
C PHE A 227 16.28 38.52 27.46
N LYS A 228 16.48 37.31 26.95
CA LYS A 228 17.67 36.83 26.24
C LYS A 228 17.22 36.17 24.95
N TRP A 229 18.13 35.99 23.99
CA TRP A 229 17.77 35.42 22.71
C TRP A 229 18.86 34.52 22.13
N SER A 230 18.44 33.60 21.26
CA SER A 230 19.35 32.75 20.50
C SER A 230 18.92 32.69 19.05
N ARG A 231 19.90 32.60 18.14
CA ARG A 231 19.70 32.38 16.70
C ARG A 231 19.35 30.93 16.37
N ASP A 232 19.69 29.99 17.26
CA ASP A 232 19.59 28.54 17.06
C ASP A 232 18.71 27.90 18.14
N ASN A 233 17.58 28.53 18.49
CA ASN A 233 16.62 28.05 19.50
C ASN A 233 17.21 27.73 20.89
N GLY A 234 18.42 28.19 21.21
CA GLY A 234 19.14 27.82 22.43
C GLY A 234 19.65 26.38 22.44
N THR A 235 19.89 25.76 21.28
CA THR A 235 20.26 24.33 21.15
C THR A 235 21.67 23.99 21.61
N ILE A 236 22.55 24.97 21.70
CA ILE A 236 23.94 24.76 22.13
C ILE A 236 23.96 24.63 23.65
N VAL A 237 23.82 23.38 24.10
CA VAL A 237 23.78 22.98 25.50
C VAL A 237 24.82 21.88 25.78
N SER A 238 25.39 21.90 26.98
CA SER A 238 26.31 20.88 27.48
C SER A 238 26.03 20.55 28.94
N SER A 239 26.21 19.28 29.31
CA SER A 239 26.01 18.86 30.69
C SER A 239 27.23 19.22 31.53
N VAL A 240 26.99 19.72 32.73
CA VAL A 240 28.01 20.09 33.71
C VAL A 240 28.24 18.90 34.64
N ARG A 241 29.49 18.50 34.79
CA ARG A 241 29.94 17.39 35.62
C ARG A 241 30.54 17.83 36.95
N SER A 242 31.09 19.05 36.99
CA SER A 242 31.67 19.61 38.20
C SER A 242 31.68 21.14 38.13
N ILE A 243 31.61 21.77 39.30
CA ILE A 243 31.63 23.22 39.45
C ILE A 243 32.70 23.57 40.49
N ALA A 244 33.72 24.32 40.07
CA ALA A 244 34.81 24.76 40.93
C ALA A 244 34.93 26.29 40.91
N VAL A 245 34.73 26.92 42.07
CA VAL A 245 34.90 28.38 42.22
C VAL A 245 36.36 28.67 42.61
N SER A 246 37.01 29.58 41.89
CA SER A 246 38.35 30.06 42.19
C SER A 246 38.41 31.59 42.09
N GLY A 247 38.61 32.27 43.22
CA GLY A 247 38.59 33.72 43.28
C GLY A 247 37.24 34.28 42.85
N THR A 248 37.21 35.04 41.76
CA THR A 248 35.99 35.66 41.21
C THR A 248 35.38 34.87 40.03
N GLN A 249 35.94 33.72 39.66
CA GLN A 249 35.52 32.95 38.49
C GLN A 249 35.03 31.54 38.87
N THR A 250 34.20 30.96 38.02
CA THR A 250 33.74 29.56 38.13
C THR A 250 34.28 28.75 36.96
N THR A 251 34.91 27.61 37.24
CA THR A 251 35.29 26.61 36.23
C THR A 251 34.27 25.49 36.23
N LEU A 252 33.67 25.23 35.07
CA LEU A 252 32.79 24.10 34.85
C LEU A 252 33.53 22.98 34.12
N GLY A 253 33.50 21.76 34.67
CA GLY A 253 33.82 20.56 33.90
C GLY A 253 32.60 20.15 33.09
N VAL A 254 32.70 20.04 31.78
CA VAL A 254 31.55 19.74 30.91
C VAL A 254 31.72 18.43 30.14
N ASN A 255 30.64 17.87 29.60
CA ASN A 255 30.73 16.66 28.77
C ASN A 255 31.25 16.95 27.35
N ARG A 256 30.98 18.14 26.80
CA ARG A 256 31.47 18.62 25.50
C ARG A 256 31.52 20.14 25.44
N ILE A 257 32.42 20.71 24.63
CA ILE A 257 32.49 22.17 24.37
C ILE A 257 31.56 22.60 23.22
N GLY A 258 31.26 21.68 22.31
CA GLY A 258 30.39 21.90 21.18
C GLY A 258 30.09 20.59 20.47
N ARG A 259 29.12 20.62 19.57
CA ARG A 259 28.78 19.49 18.71
C ARG A 259 29.80 19.35 17.57
N ASP A 260 30.24 20.48 17.04
CA ASP A 260 31.26 20.58 15.98
C ASP A 260 32.03 21.92 16.09
N GLN A 261 32.80 22.28 15.05
CA GLN A 261 33.61 23.50 15.04
C GLN A 261 32.80 24.80 14.95
N PHE A 262 31.54 24.74 14.51
CA PHE A 262 30.64 25.87 14.32
C PHE A 262 29.63 25.98 15.47
N MET A 263 29.04 24.86 15.90
CA MET A 263 28.09 24.78 17.02
C MET A 263 28.81 24.49 18.34
N ARG A 264 29.49 25.51 18.87
CA ARG A 264 30.29 25.41 20.10
C ARG A 264 30.23 26.67 20.96
N PHE A 265 30.60 26.53 22.23
CA PHE A 265 30.91 27.68 23.07
C PHE A 265 32.20 28.37 22.59
N GLN A 266 32.20 29.69 22.65
CA GLN A 266 33.30 30.59 22.34
C GLN A 266 33.53 31.56 23.49
N ILE A 267 34.76 32.05 23.61
CA ILE A 267 35.10 33.10 24.59
C ILE A 267 34.30 34.35 24.24
N GLY A 268 33.63 34.93 25.24
CA GLY A 268 32.73 36.07 25.10
C GLY A 268 31.26 35.72 24.92
N ASP A 269 30.91 34.43 24.76
CA ASP A 269 29.51 34.00 24.68
C ASP A 269 28.79 34.22 26.02
N TRP A 270 27.56 34.71 25.96
CA TRP A 270 26.65 34.69 27.10
C TRP A 270 26.09 33.29 27.29
N VAL A 271 26.04 32.85 28.55
CA VAL A 271 25.56 31.52 28.92
C VAL A 271 24.65 31.59 30.13
N THR A 272 23.69 30.67 30.19
CA THR A 272 22.92 30.38 31.41
C THR A 272 23.36 29.03 31.98
N VAL A 273 23.60 28.96 33.28
CA VAL A 273 23.76 27.70 34.03
C VAL A 273 22.46 27.40 34.77
N THR A 274 21.88 26.22 34.55
CA THR A 274 20.61 25.79 35.16
C THR A 274 20.65 24.30 35.52
N ASP A 275 19.67 23.82 36.27
CA ASP A 275 19.47 22.40 36.60
C ASP A 275 17.96 22.06 36.61
N ASP A 276 17.62 20.80 36.85
CA ASP A 276 16.24 20.33 36.93
C ASP A 276 15.47 20.94 38.10
N HIS A 277 16.15 21.26 39.20
CA HIS A 277 15.48 21.90 40.35
C HIS A 277 14.96 23.28 39.97
N ARG A 278 15.80 24.10 39.34
CA ARG A 278 15.41 25.45 38.91
C ARG A 278 14.34 25.41 37.84
N GLU A 279 14.45 24.50 36.86
CA GLU A 279 13.43 24.32 35.84
C GLU A 279 12.07 23.94 36.46
N LEU A 280 12.05 22.92 37.33
CA LEU A 280 10.81 22.40 37.94
C LEU A 280 10.22 23.36 38.97
N THR A 281 10.98 24.30 39.54
CA THR A 281 10.46 25.35 40.43
C THR A 281 10.15 26.67 39.73
N GLY A 282 10.40 26.78 38.42
CA GLY A 282 10.20 28.02 37.65
C GLY A 282 11.20 29.13 37.99
N GLU A 283 12.37 28.76 38.52
CA GLU A 283 13.47 29.70 38.79
C GLU A 283 14.31 29.93 37.52
N ALA A 284 14.74 31.17 37.29
CA ALA A 284 15.69 31.47 36.23
C ALA A 284 17.07 30.85 36.53
N GLY A 285 17.75 30.39 35.49
CA GLY A 285 19.15 29.99 35.60
C GLY A 285 20.08 31.20 35.81
N GLU A 286 21.35 30.95 36.09
CA GLU A 286 22.31 32.01 36.38
C GLU A 286 23.11 32.42 35.14
N MET A 287 23.14 33.72 34.84
CA MET A 287 23.83 34.29 33.67
C MET A 287 25.31 34.54 33.94
N ALA A 288 26.16 34.18 32.98
CA ALA A 288 27.59 34.51 32.97
C ALA A 288 28.13 34.66 31.54
N VAL A 289 29.37 35.12 31.41
CA VAL A 289 30.12 35.16 30.16
C VAL A 289 31.21 34.10 30.19
N VAL A 290 31.42 33.40 29.08
CA VAL A 290 32.57 32.50 28.91
C VAL A 290 33.86 33.32 28.85
N ALA A 291 34.68 33.22 29.89
CA ALA A 291 35.94 33.93 30.02
C ALA A 291 37.13 33.17 29.39
N ASP A 292 37.13 31.85 29.48
CA ASP A 292 38.17 30.98 28.91
C ASP A 292 37.64 29.57 28.62
N ILE A 293 38.32 28.84 27.73
CA ILE A 293 37.98 27.45 27.36
C ILE A 293 39.25 26.60 27.33
N ASP A 294 39.27 25.54 28.14
CA ASP A 294 40.30 24.50 28.07
C ASP A 294 39.73 23.27 27.36
N GLU A 295 40.00 23.18 26.06
CA GLU A 295 39.53 22.07 25.21
C GLU A 295 40.14 20.72 25.61
N THR A 296 41.37 20.72 26.15
CA THR A 296 42.09 19.48 26.47
C THR A 296 41.44 18.79 27.66
N ASN A 297 40.97 19.56 28.64
CA ASN A 297 40.33 19.04 29.85
C ASN A 297 38.81 19.18 29.86
N LEU A 298 38.20 19.61 28.74
CA LEU A 298 36.76 19.87 28.61
C LEU A 298 36.23 20.80 29.72
N ARG A 299 36.86 21.97 29.87
CA ARG A 299 36.46 22.97 30.87
C ARG A 299 36.07 24.29 30.23
N VAL A 300 35.05 24.91 30.81
CA VAL A 300 34.58 26.25 30.48
C VAL A 300 34.74 27.12 31.73
N VAL A 301 35.45 28.24 31.61
CA VAL A 301 35.65 29.20 32.70
C VAL A 301 34.69 30.36 32.50
N LEU A 302 33.96 30.72 33.56
CA LEU A 302 32.99 31.79 33.59
C LEU A 302 33.57 33.04 34.26
N ASP A 303 33.12 34.21 33.82
CA ASP A 303 33.58 35.53 34.28
C ASP A 303 33.25 35.87 35.74
N ARG A 304 32.34 35.10 36.37
CA ARG A 304 31.84 35.36 37.71
C ARG A 304 31.65 34.07 38.53
N VAL A 305 31.45 34.24 39.82
CA VAL A 305 31.08 33.16 40.73
C VAL A 305 29.63 32.73 40.48
N ILE A 306 29.46 31.46 40.15
CA ILE A 306 28.20 30.73 40.08
C ILE A 306 28.27 29.52 41.04
N PRO A 307 27.27 29.33 41.94
CA PRO A 307 26.10 30.18 42.13
C PRO A 307 26.46 31.53 42.76
N THR A 308 25.78 32.58 42.32
CA THR A 308 25.89 33.95 42.85
C THR A 308 25.43 34.00 44.30
N GLY A 309 26.01 34.90 45.11
CA GLY A 309 25.79 34.94 46.56
C GLY A 309 24.31 35.03 46.94
N GLY A 310 23.77 33.95 47.53
CA GLY A 310 22.35 33.81 47.89
C GLY A 310 21.51 32.97 46.94
N GLY A 311 22.05 32.56 45.78
CA GLY A 311 21.42 31.64 44.84
C GLY A 311 21.42 30.18 45.32
N ARG A 312 20.47 29.38 44.82
CA ARG A 312 20.40 27.93 45.05
C ARG A 312 21.65 27.25 44.49
N VAL A 313 22.28 26.40 45.29
CA VAL A 313 23.43 25.58 44.87
C VAL A 313 22.99 24.46 43.92
N PHE A 314 23.81 24.19 42.89
CA PHE A 314 23.59 23.16 41.87
C PHE A 314 23.87 21.72 42.35
N GLY A 315 24.22 21.54 43.63
CA GLY A 315 24.57 20.26 44.24
C GLY A 315 25.59 20.48 45.36
N ALA A 316 25.64 19.58 46.35
CA ALA A 316 26.64 19.64 47.41
C ALA A 316 28.01 19.07 46.97
N ASN A 317 28.03 18.26 45.91
CA ASN A 317 29.20 17.60 45.34
C ASN A 317 28.97 17.30 43.84
N ASP A 318 30.02 16.88 43.13
CA ASP A 318 29.95 16.61 41.69
C ASP A 318 28.92 15.54 41.30
N ALA A 319 28.67 14.54 42.15
CA ALA A 319 27.67 13.51 41.86
C ALA A 319 26.25 14.09 41.86
N GLU A 320 25.93 14.95 42.84
CA GLU A 320 24.65 15.67 42.88
C GLU A 320 24.50 16.68 41.73
N VAL A 321 25.59 17.32 41.28
CA VAL A 321 25.56 18.21 40.10
C VAL A 321 25.10 17.46 38.86
N VAL A 322 25.60 16.22 38.68
CA VAL A 322 25.19 15.34 37.58
C VAL A 322 23.77 14.82 37.77
N GLU A 323 23.39 14.39 38.98
CA GLU A 323 22.05 13.86 39.28
C GLU A 323 20.94 14.90 39.05
N ARG A 324 21.23 16.19 39.27
CA ARG A 324 20.32 17.30 38.99
C ARG A 324 20.31 17.73 37.52
N HIS A 325 21.05 17.03 36.66
CA HIS A 325 21.20 17.36 35.24
C HIS A 325 21.63 18.81 34.99
N THR A 326 22.58 19.29 35.80
CA THR A 326 23.11 20.66 35.66
C THR A 326 23.68 20.86 34.27
N ARG A 327 23.35 21.99 33.64
CA ARG A 327 23.67 22.26 32.23
C ARG A 327 23.98 23.73 31.98
N ILE A 328 24.86 23.95 31.00
CA ILE A 328 25.21 25.27 30.48
C ILE A 328 24.63 25.42 29.07
N GLN A 329 23.98 26.56 28.81
CA GLN A 329 23.30 26.87 27.56
C GLN A 329 23.74 28.22 27.00
N LYS A 330 24.03 28.30 25.70
CA LYS A 330 24.49 29.51 25.01
C LYS A 330 23.36 30.45 24.60
N TRP A 331 23.65 31.76 24.59
CA TRP A 331 22.82 32.84 24.09
C TRP A 331 23.63 33.81 23.21
N ASP A 332 22.96 34.45 22.25
CA ASP A 332 23.61 35.15 21.13
C ASP A 332 23.64 36.68 21.25
N GLN A 333 23.10 37.25 22.34
CA GLN A 333 23.12 38.69 22.53
C GLN A 333 24.53 39.27 22.58
N THR A 334 24.72 40.42 21.95
CA THR A 334 25.99 41.18 22.02
C THR A 334 25.71 42.67 22.10
N ALA A 335 26.66 43.45 22.62
CA ALA A 335 26.54 44.91 22.69
C ALA A 335 26.34 45.56 21.31
N ALA A 336 26.95 44.97 20.27
CA ALA A 336 26.87 45.46 18.90
C ALA A 336 25.52 45.18 18.25
N ALA A 337 24.96 44.01 18.51
CA ALA A 337 23.65 43.59 18.00
C ALA A 337 22.50 44.23 18.78
N ASN A 338 22.69 44.44 20.09
CA ASN A 338 21.68 44.90 21.03
C ASN A 338 22.16 46.12 21.83
N PRO A 339 21.92 47.37 21.36
CA PRO A 339 22.34 48.58 22.07
C PRO A 339 21.77 48.74 23.49
N GLY A 340 20.65 48.07 23.80
CA GLY A 340 20.01 48.05 25.11
C GLY A 340 20.46 46.90 26.03
N LEU A 341 21.48 46.13 25.66
CA LEU A 341 22.02 45.05 26.48
C LEU A 341 22.68 45.58 27.75
N ASP A 342 22.25 45.13 28.91
CA ASP A 342 22.98 45.35 30.16
C ASP A 342 24.19 44.40 30.21
N LEU A 343 25.40 44.97 30.14
CA LEU A 343 26.66 44.22 30.14
C LEU A 343 26.96 43.55 31.48
N VAL A 344 26.27 43.92 32.56
CA VAL A 344 26.43 43.28 33.88
C VAL A 344 25.59 42.01 33.96
N SER A 345 24.29 42.11 33.69
CA SER A 345 23.38 40.96 33.75
C SER A 345 23.36 40.08 32.50
N GLY A 346 23.73 40.63 31.34
CA GLY A 346 23.64 39.95 30.04
C GLY A 346 22.22 39.88 29.48
N LEU A 347 21.31 40.71 29.98
CA LEU A 347 19.88 40.72 29.65
C LEU A 347 19.47 42.03 28.96
N ILE A 348 18.40 41.95 28.19
CA ILE A 348 17.83 43.09 27.44
C ILE A 348 16.43 43.39 28.03
N PRO A 349 16.11 44.63 28.42
CA PRO A 349 14.78 44.96 28.93
C PRO A 349 13.72 44.82 27.83
N THR A 350 12.56 44.30 28.20
CA THR A 350 11.37 44.29 27.33
C THR A 350 10.88 45.71 27.08
N GLY A 351 10.25 45.96 25.95
CA GLY A 351 9.70 47.27 25.62
C GLY A 351 8.78 47.22 24.40
N ALA A 352 7.98 48.27 24.21
CA ALA A 352 7.05 48.41 23.09
C ALA A 352 7.72 48.43 21.71
N GLY A 353 9.05 48.37 21.67
CA GLY A 353 9.85 48.29 20.45
C GLY A 353 10.00 49.63 19.71
N PRO A 354 10.76 49.61 18.60
CA PRO A 354 11.49 48.46 18.09
C PRO A 354 12.76 48.15 18.92
N ILE A 355 13.02 46.88 19.19
CA ILE A 355 14.26 46.39 19.80
C ILE A 355 15.01 45.58 18.75
N ALA A 356 16.19 46.07 18.36
CA ALA A 356 17.05 45.38 17.40
C ALA A 356 17.62 44.08 18.01
N ILE A 357 17.55 43.01 17.23
CA ILE A 357 18.16 41.72 17.53
C ILE A 357 19.44 41.56 16.71
N GLU A 358 19.36 41.02 15.50
CA GLU A 358 20.47 40.95 14.54
C GLU A 358 19.93 40.82 13.10
N ALA A 359 20.81 40.92 12.10
CA ALA A 359 20.48 40.59 10.70
C ALA A 359 19.23 41.28 10.12
N GLY A 360 18.92 42.50 10.61
CA GLY A 360 17.74 43.26 10.18
C GLY A 360 16.42 42.83 10.84
N ILE A 361 16.48 42.05 11.92
CA ILE A 361 15.32 41.64 12.71
C ILE A 361 15.12 42.59 13.90
N GLU A 362 13.87 43.00 14.09
CA GLU A 362 13.40 43.74 15.25
C GLU A 362 12.25 43.00 15.94
N VAL A 363 12.15 43.21 17.25
CA VAL A 363 11.05 42.71 18.06
C VAL A 363 10.42 43.83 18.89
N SER A 364 9.15 43.66 19.22
CA SER A 364 8.42 44.53 20.16
C SER A 364 7.55 43.69 21.08
N PHE A 365 7.47 44.10 22.34
CA PHE A 365 6.69 43.45 23.37
C PHE A 365 5.45 44.25 23.73
N SER A 366 4.35 43.56 24.00
CA SER A 366 3.14 44.14 24.58
C SER A 366 2.57 43.18 25.62
N VAL A 367 1.52 43.60 26.33
CA VAL A 367 0.83 42.79 27.34
C VAL A 367 -0.67 42.79 27.09
N ASP A 368 -1.29 41.62 27.24
CA ASP A 368 -2.72 41.41 27.10
C ASP A 368 -3.21 40.38 28.15
N PRO A 369 -4.04 40.81 29.13
CA PRO A 369 -4.64 42.14 29.27
C PRO A 369 -3.65 43.23 29.70
N ALA A 370 -4.00 44.49 29.45
CA ALA A 370 -3.19 45.64 29.85
C ALA A 370 -2.93 45.64 31.37
N GLY A 371 -1.67 45.88 31.77
CA GLY A 371 -1.23 45.82 33.17
C GLY A 371 -0.81 44.44 33.65
N GLY A 372 -0.89 43.41 32.79
CA GLY A 372 -0.32 42.09 33.07
C GLY A 372 1.22 42.08 33.03
N SER A 373 1.80 40.96 33.44
CA SER A 373 3.25 40.75 33.55
C SER A 373 3.74 39.58 32.69
N PHE A 374 5.01 39.66 32.28
CA PHE A 374 5.76 38.55 31.68
C PHE A 374 6.20 37.56 32.76
N ARG A 375 6.33 36.28 32.39
CA ARG A 375 6.85 35.22 33.26
C ARG A 375 8.23 34.77 32.87
N ILE A 376 8.97 34.30 33.86
CA ILE A 376 10.23 33.58 33.64
C ILE A 376 9.94 32.37 32.77
N GLY A 377 10.75 32.16 31.73
CA GLY A 377 10.60 31.02 30.82
C GLY A 377 9.56 31.23 29.72
N ASP A 378 8.80 32.33 29.70
CA ASP A 378 8.01 32.69 28.52
C ASP A 378 8.94 32.79 27.31
N TYR A 379 8.61 32.09 26.25
CA TYR A 379 9.41 32.15 25.04
C TYR A 379 8.58 32.12 23.77
N TRP A 380 9.18 32.66 22.72
CA TRP A 380 8.67 32.63 21.36
C TRP A 380 9.76 32.11 20.43
N VAL A 381 9.33 31.41 19.38
CA VAL A 381 10.21 30.98 18.31
C VAL A 381 9.65 31.46 16.98
N PHE A 382 10.53 31.81 16.04
CA PHE A 382 10.13 32.21 14.70
C PHE A 382 11.24 31.89 13.70
N TRP A 383 10.87 31.39 12.52
CA TRP A 383 11.85 31.02 11.50
C TRP A 383 12.34 32.23 10.70
N ALA A 384 13.57 32.16 10.20
CA ALA A 384 14.13 33.09 9.21
C ALA A 384 14.71 32.31 8.03
N ARG A 385 14.52 32.80 6.80
CA ARG A 385 14.97 32.13 5.57
C ARG A 385 15.81 33.05 4.70
N THR A 386 17.04 32.64 4.43
CA THR A 386 17.99 33.40 3.59
C THR A 386 17.50 33.52 2.14
N ALA A 387 16.95 32.42 1.60
CA ALA A 387 16.58 32.35 0.18
C ALA A 387 15.47 33.33 -0.22
N THR A 388 14.55 33.64 0.71
CA THR A 388 13.44 34.58 0.48
C THR A 388 13.65 35.91 1.21
N ALA A 389 14.69 36.04 2.03
CA ALA A 389 14.89 37.14 2.97
C ALA A 389 13.69 37.36 3.92
N GLU A 390 12.88 36.34 4.18
CA GLU A 390 11.68 36.45 5.02
C GLU A 390 11.93 35.93 6.44
N ILE A 391 11.15 36.47 7.38
CA ILE A 391 10.96 35.90 8.71
C ILE A 391 9.50 35.56 8.92
N GLU A 392 9.24 34.65 9.83
CA GLU A 392 7.91 34.45 10.38
C GLU A 392 7.47 35.68 11.18
N ILE A 393 6.36 36.28 10.74
CA ILE A 393 5.77 37.45 11.38
C ILE A 393 4.84 36.98 12.49
N LEU A 394 5.28 37.18 13.72
CA LEU A 394 4.44 37.10 14.90
C LEU A 394 3.76 38.46 15.06
N ASN A 395 2.45 38.46 15.30
CA ASN A 395 1.68 39.68 15.52
C ASN A 395 0.96 39.59 16.86
N ALA A 396 1.49 40.29 17.87
CA ALA A 396 1.05 40.21 19.26
C ALA A 396 0.75 38.76 19.68
N ALA A 397 1.67 37.84 19.39
CA ALA A 397 1.48 36.42 19.62
C ALA A 397 1.69 36.08 21.10
N PRO A 398 0.85 35.23 21.74
CA PRO A 398 1.13 34.71 23.07
C PRO A 398 2.41 33.85 23.07
N PRO A 399 3.06 33.65 24.22
CA PRO A 399 4.24 32.80 24.29
C PRO A 399 3.90 31.36 23.86
N ARG A 400 4.82 30.72 23.15
CA ARG A 400 4.83 29.25 22.94
C ARG A 400 5.30 28.51 24.21
N GLY A 401 5.51 29.26 25.30
CA GLY A 401 6.00 28.84 26.61
C GLY A 401 5.32 27.60 27.17
N ILE A 402 5.86 27.15 28.30
CA ILE A 402 5.26 26.06 29.06
C ILE A 402 3.86 26.50 29.53
N GLU A 403 2.82 25.84 29.02
CA GLU A 403 1.44 26.11 29.44
C GLU A 403 1.11 25.30 30.70
N HIS A 404 1.04 26.00 31.83
CA HIS A 404 0.61 25.44 33.10
C HIS A 404 -0.92 25.35 33.18
N ARG A 405 -1.40 24.26 33.80
CA ARG A 405 -2.82 23.99 34.07
C ARG A 405 -2.99 23.67 35.52
N TYR A 406 -4.08 24.16 36.10
CA TYR A 406 -4.33 24.02 37.51
C TYR A 406 -5.64 23.31 37.78
N LEU A 407 -5.63 22.39 38.75
CA LEU A 407 -6.83 21.71 39.22
C LEU A 407 -6.82 21.62 40.74
N GLN A 408 -7.84 22.17 41.38
CA GLN A 408 -8.07 21.95 42.80
C GLN A 408 -8.47 20.48 43.05
N LEU A 409 -7.72 19.79 43.91
CA LEU A 409 -8.02 18.41 44.30
C LEU A 409 -8.70 18.33 45.66
N ALA A 410 -8.34 19.21 46.59
CA ALA A 410 -8.93 19.21 47.93
C ALA A 410 -8.90 20.59 48.60
N ALA A 411 -9.80 20.76 49.56
CA ALA A 411 -9.77 21.83 50.55
C ALA A 411 -9.59 21.21 51.93
N ILE A 412 -8.62 21.68 52.72
CA ILE A 412 -8.32 21.15 54.05
C ILE A 412 -8.59 22.24 55.09
N SER A 413 -9.44 21.94 56.07
CA SER A 413 -9.66 22.83 57.21
C SER A 413 -8.77 22.44 58.38
N GLY A 414 -8.07 23.41 58.99
CA GLY A 414 -7.25 23.19 60.19
C GLY A 414 -6.05 22.24 60.00
N LEU A 415 -5.38 22.29 58.84
CA LEU A 415 -4.14 21.56 58.56
C LEU A 415 -3.09 21.82 59.66
N GLY A 416 -2.43 20.76 60.13
CA GLY A 416 -1.48 20.83 61.26
C GLY A 416 -2.12 20.91 62.66
N GLY A 417 -3.45 21.00 62.76
CA GLY A 417 -4.20 20.96 64.02
C GLY A 417 -4.49 19.54 64.52
N ALA A 418 -5.26 19.42 65.62
CA ALA A 418 -5.58 18.12 66.23
C ALA A 418 -6.57 17.28 65.40
N ASN A 419 -7.43 17.92 64.60
CA ASN A 419 -8.48 17.27 63.78
C ASN A 419 -8.61 17.94 62.39
N PRO A 420 -7.61 17.86 61.51
CA PRO A 420 -7.72 18.35 60.15
C PRO A 420 -8.77 17.55 59.36
N ALA A 421 -9.58 18.23 58.54
CA ALA A 421 -10.58 17.58 57.68
C ALA A 421 -10.28 17.88 56.21
N VAL A 422 -10.26 16.84 55.37
CA VAL A 422 -10.05 16.94 53.92
C VAL A 422 -11.40 16.85 53.21
N ILE A 423 -11.70 17.85 52.39
CA ILE A 423 -12.85 17.87 51.48
C ILE A 423 -12.33 17.58 50.08
N ASP A 424 -12.88 16.54 49.44
CA ASP A 424 -12.55 16.16 48.08
C ASP A 424 -13.23 17.13 47.08
N CYS A 425 -12.43 17.82 46.27
CA CYS A 425 -12.89 18.79 45.30
C CYS A 425 -12.90 18.25 43.87
N ARG A 426 -12.60 16.97 43.67
CA ARG A 426 -12.73 16.32 42.37
C ARG A 426 -14.22 16.28 41.98
N PRO A 427 -14.57 16.43 40.68
CA PRO A 427 -15.96 16.42 40.24
C PRO A 427 -16.66 15.15 40.73
N PRO A 428 -17.80 15.19 41.43
CA PRO A 428 -18.42 13.97 41.95
C PRO A 428 -18.72 12.98 40.82
N PRO A 429 -18.73 11.67 41.09
CA PRO A 429 -19.13 10.69 40.09
C PRO A 429 -20.52 11.07 39.55
N PRO A 430 -20.72 11.04 38.22
CA PRO A 430 -21.95 11.56 37.61
C PRO A 430 -23.18 10.90 38.23
N VAL A 431 -24.01 11.71 38.89
CA VAL A 431 -25.28 11.27 39.48
C VAL A 431 -26.25 11.02 38.33
N GLN A 432 -26.74 9.79 38.20
CA GLN A 432 -27.56 9.37 37.06
C GLN A 432 -28.94 10.04 37.10
N GLY A 433 -29.13 11.09 36.29
CA GLY A 433 -30.45 11.49 35.81
C GLY A 433 -30.89 10.57 34.67
N GLN A 434 -32.06 9.94 34.79
CA GLN A 434 -32.74 9.34 33.64
C GLN A 434 -33.04 10.45 32.63
N GLY A 435 -32.44 10.42 31.43
CA GLY A 435 -33.04 11.12 30.28
C GLY A 435 -32.15 11.76 29.22
N ASP A 436 -30.84 11.92 29.38
CA ASP A 436 -30.09 12.88 28.52
C ASP A 436 -29.19 12.28 27.41
N CYS A 437 -29.64 11.23 26.71
CA CYS A 437 -28.98 10.82 25.46
C CYS A 437 -30.01 10.20 24.48
N CYS A 438 -29.72 10.16 23.17
CA CYS A 438 -30.58 9.57 22.09
C CYS A 438 -30.99 8.08 22.29
N CYS A 439 -30.72 7.51 23.45
CA CYS A 439 -30.91 6.13 23.82
C CYS A 439 -32.19 6.02 24.66
N THR A 440 -33.14 5.20 24.21
CA THR A 440 -34.37 4.90 24.95
C THR A 440 -34.05 4.18 26.26
N ILE A 441 -33.06 3.28 26.22
CA ILE A 441 -32.54 2.55 27.39
C ILE A 441 -31.01 2.57 27.34
N ILE A 442 -30.37 2.75 28.49
CA ILE A 442 -28.91 2.67 28.65
C ILE A 442 -28.61 1.47 29.55
N VAL A 443 -27.65 0.63 29.16
CA VAL A 443 -27.21 -0.55 29.89
C VAL A 443 -25.72 -0.46 30.19
N ARG A 444 -25.33 -0.69 31.45
CA ARG A 444 -23.95 -0.69 31.95
C ARG A 444 -23.40 -2.10 32.15
N PRO A 445 -22.06 -2.27 32.17
CA PRO A 445 -21.46 -3.54 32.57
C PRO A 445 -22.03 -4.06 33.91
N GLY A 446 -22.55 -5.28 33.90
CA GLY A 446 -23.21 -5.92 35.06
C GLY A 446 -24.73 -5.80 35.08
N GLU A 447 -25.32 -4.91 34.28
CA GLU A 447 -26.78 -4.85 34.05
C GLU A 447 -27.19 -5.84 32.95
N ASP A 448 -28.47 -6.21 32.90
CA ASP A 448 -29.01 -7.18 31.95
C ASP A 448 -29.40 -6.51 30.63
N ILE A 449 -28.65 -6.82 29.56
CA ILE A 449 -28.92 -6.30 28.21
C ILE A 449 -30.27 -6.80 27.68
N GLN A 450 -30.65 -8.05 27.93
CA GLN A 450 -31.91 -8.59 27.42
C GLN A 450 -33.10 -7.88 28.06
N ALA A 451 -33.03 -7.61 29.36
CA ALA A 451 -34.05 -6.82 30.04
C ALA A 451 -34.17 -5.40 29.43
N GLY A 452 -33.06 -4.80 29.00
CA GLY A 452 -33.07 -3.52 28.30
C GLY A 452 -33.73 -3.57 26.92
N ILE A 453 -33.51 -4.64 26.15
CA ILE A 453 -34.18 -4.89 24.86
C ILE A 453 -35.68 -5.10 25.07
N ASP A 454 -36.06 -5.90 26.06
CA ASP A 454 -37.45 -6.24 26.37
C ASP A 454 -38.23 -5.02 26.92
N ALA A 455 -37.55 -4.07 27.57
CA ALA A 455 -38.14 -2.85 28.13
C ALA A 455 -38.41 -1.75 27.09
N LEU A 456 -37.97 -1.90 25.83
CA LEU A 456 -38.24 -0.91 24.79
C LEU A 456 -39.76 -0.76 24.54
N PRO A 457 -40.26 0.45 24.18
CA PRO A 457 -41.67 0.68 23.81
C PRO A 457 -42.13 -0.15 22.60
N GLU A 458 -43.44 -0.30 22.39
CA GLU A 458 -43.99 -1.05 21.25
C GLU A 458 -43.51 -0.49 19.88
N GLN A 459 -43.36 0.83 19.75
CA GLN A 459 -42.82 1.47 18.55
C GLN A 459 -41.32 1.21 18.28
N GLY A 460 -40.62 0.53 19.19
CA GLY A 460 -39.19 0.28 19.10
C GLY A 460 -38.36 1.33 19.85
N GLY A 461 -37.06 1.36 19.60
CA GLY A 461 -36.15 2.30 20.25
C GLY A 461 -34.69 1.86 20.25
N CYS A 462 -33.87 2.62 20.97
CA CYS A 462 -32.42 2.44 20.99
C CYS A 462 -31.94 1.96 22.38
N VAL A 463 -31.27 0.81 22.41
CA VAL A 463 -30.52 0.33 23.58
C VAL A 463 -29.05 0.69 23.38
N CYS A 464 -28.51 1.50 24.30
CA CYS A 464 -27.11 1.91 24.28
C CYS A 464 -26.33 1.20 25.37
N LEU A 465 -25.28 0.50 24.96
CA LEU A 465 -24.35 -0.15 25.85
C LEU A 465 -23.21 0.81 26.19
N LYS A 466 -22.97 1.05 27.48
CA LYS A 466 -21.80 1.78 27.95
C LYS A 466 -20.53 0.95 27.71
N ALA A 467 -19.39 1.61 27.52
CA ALA A 467 -18.11 0.93 27.37
C ALA A 467 -17.78 0.00 28.54
N GLY A 468 -17.06 -1.09 28.24
CA GLY A 468 -16.72 -2.14 29.17
C GLY A 468 -17.24 -3.52 28.75
N LEU A 469 -16.98 -4.50 29.61
CA LEU A 469 -17.33 -5.91 29.37
C LEU A 469 -18.73 -6.24 29.90
N HIS A 470 -19.63 -6.60 29.00
CA HIS A 470 -20.98 -7.09 29.30
C HIS A 470 -21.02 -8.60 29.16
N LEU A 471 -21.13 -9.32 30.28
CA LEU A 471 -21.21 -10.77 30.29
C LEU A 471 -22.65 -11.25 30.14
N VAL A 472 -22.93 -12.02 29.08
CA VAL A 472 -24.24 -12.65 28.86
C VAL A 472 -24.16 -14.15 29.06
N ARG A 473 -25.15 -14.74 29.74
CA ARG A 473 -25.20 -16.21 29.99
C ARG A 473 -25.97 -16.96 28.92
N GLU A 474 -26.92 -16.28 28.28
CA GLU A 474 -27.71 -16.78 27.16
C GLU A 474 -27.59 -15.82 25.97
N PRO A 475 -27.81 -16.30 24.72
CA PRO A 475 -27.79 -15.44 23.55
C PRO A 475 -28.82 -14.32 23.67
N LEU A 476 -28.41 -13.09 23.35
CA LEU A 476 -29.33 -11.96 23.21
C LEU A 476 -30.31 -12.22 22.07
N ARG A 477 -31.59 -11.91 22.27
CA ARG A 477 -32.65 -12.13 21.29
C ARG A 477 -33.34 -10.83 20.92
N ILE A 478 -33.31 -10.52 19.63
CA ILE A 478 -34.13 -9.46 19.03
C ILE A 478 -35.28 -10.15 18.29
N SER A 479 -36.47 -10.16 18.90
CA SER A 479 -37.64 -10.90 18.40
C SER A 479 -38.68 -10.02 17.71
N ARG A 480 -38.42 -8.70 17.60
CA ARG A 480 -39.28 -7.71 16.95
C ARG A 480 -38.45 -6.64 16.22
N GLY A 481 -39.09 -5.89 15.34
CA GLY A 481 -38.46 -4.85 14.51
C GLY A 481 -38.31 -3.49 15.19
N SER A 482 -37.75 -2.54 14.47
CA SER A 482 -37.47 -1.14 14.90
C SER A 482 -36.57 -1.05 16.13
N ILE A 483 -35.53 -1.89 16.18
CA ILE A 483 -34.59 -1.95 17.30
C ILE A 483 -33.21 -1.49 16.85
N VAL A 484 -32.64 -0.55 17.61
CA VAL A 484 -31.23 -0.16 17.49
C VAL A 484 -30.49 -0.66 18.73
N LEU A 485 -29.53 -1.55 18.55
CA LEU A 485 -28.60 -1.98 19.59
C LEU A 485 -27.21 -1.43 19.27
N LYS A 486 -26.73 -0.47 20.06
CA LYS A 486 -25.45 0.19 19.77
C LYS A 486 -24.54 0.34 20.98
N ALA A 487 -23.24 0.37 20.70
CA ALA A 487 -22.26 0.89 21.63
C ALA A 487 -22.36 2.42 21.72
N GLU A 488 -22.23 2.97 22.92
CA GLU A 488 -22.13 4.42 23.10
C GLU A 488 -20.74 4.94 22.75
N SER A 489 -19.70 4.13 22.99
CA SER A 489 -18.30 4.44 22.68
C SER A 489 -17.51 3.17 22.34
N PRO A 490 -16.36 3.29 21.65
CA PRO A 490 -15.43 2.18 21.43
C PRO A 490 -15.04 1.47 22.73
N GLY A 491 -14.76 0.16 22.67
CA GLY A 491 -14.44 -0.66 23.84
C GLY A 491 -15.66 -1.26 24.55
N THR A 492 -16.83 -1.25 23.91
CA THR A 492 -18.00 -1.99 24.36
C THR A 492 -17.94 -3.43 23.86
N THR A 493 -17.76 -4.38 24.78
CA THR A 493 -17.65 -5.81 24.46
C THR A 493 -18.80 -6.57 25.08
N VAL A 494 -19.54 -7.33 24.28
CA VAL A 494 -20.56 -8.29 24.72
C VAL A 494 -19.97 -9.69 24.59
N ARG A 495 -19.70 -10.33 25.73
CA ARG A 495 -19.09 -11.65 25.78
C ARG A 495 -20.08 -12.68 26.30
N SER A 496 -20.27 -13.75 25.53
CA SER A 496 -21.02 -14.90 26.00
C SER A 496 -20.18 -15.74 26.96
N ALA A 497 -20.72 -16.03 28.15
CA ALA A 497 -20.15 -17.03 29.07
C ALA A 497 -20.60 -18.46 28.71
N GLY A 498 -21.73 -18.60 28.00
CA GLY A 498 -22.29 -19.88 27.60
C GLY A 498 -21.80 -20.36 26.23
N ALA A 499 -22.20 -21.57 25.84
CA ALA A 499 -22.03 -22.04 24.48
C ALA A 499 -23.11 -21.45 23.54
N GLY A 500 -22.81 -21.26 22.26
CA GLY A 500 -23.75 -20.78 21.23
C GLY A 500 -23.52 -19.33 20.79
N PRO A 501 -24.42 -18.77 19.96
CA PRO A 501 -24.36 -17.39 19.48
C PRO A 501 -24.35 -16.36 20.62
N VAL A 502 -23.79 -15.18 20.37
CA VAL A 502 -23.89 -14.04 21.31
C VAL A 502 -25.20 -13.29 21.07
N LEU A 503 -25.60 -13.13 19.81
CA LEU A 503 -26.80 -12.40 19.39
C LEU A 503 -27.55 -13.17 18.30
N ILE A 504 -28.87 -13.26 18.46
CA ILE A 504 -29.81 -13.82 17.49
C ILE A 504 -30.88 -12.76 17.19
N ALA A 505 -30.90 -12.27 15.96
CA ALA A 505 -31.94 -11.41 15.43
C ALA A 505 -32.92 -12.25 14.59
N GLY A 506 -34.18 -12.24 15.01
CA GLY A 506 -35.28 -12.95 14.36
C GLY A 506 -35.27 -14.47 14.54
N ASN A 507 -36.06 -15.14 13.70
CA ASN A 507 -36.19 -16.59 13.65
C ASN A 507 -36.62 -17.00 12.23
N ALA A 508 -35.90 -17.94 11.62
CA ALA A 508 -36.19 -18.41 10.26
C ALA A 508 -37.58 -19.07 10.12
N ALA A 509 -38.13 -19.64 11.19
CA ALA A 509 -39.48 -20.23 11.21
C ALA A 509 -40.56 -19.27 11.77
N GLY A 510 -40.18 -18.05 12.15
CA GLY A 510 -41.06 -17.06 12.76
C GLY A 510 -41.65 -16.08 11.76
N PHE A 511 -42.39 -15.09 12.29
CA PHE A 511 -42.80 -13.93 11.50
C PHE A 511 -41.57 -13.07 11.15
N ARG A 512 -41.59 -12.49 9.95
CA ARG A 512 -40.53 -11.60 9.50
C ARG A 512 -40.51 -10.31 10.33
N ILE A 513 -39.32 -9.90 10.77
CA ILE A 513 -39.12 -8.66 11.55
C ILE A 513 -38.25 -7.66 10.77
N GLU A 514 -38.55 -6.37 10.87
CA GLU A 514 -37.94 -5.34 10.01
C GLU A 514 -37.31 -4.19 10.80
N GLY A 515 -36.21 -3.63 10.30
CA GLY A 515 -35.56 -2.44 10.86
C GLY A 515 -34.73 -2.76 12.10
N ILE A 516 -33.59 -3.41 11.90
CA ILE A 516 -32.66 -3.77 12.98
C ILE A 516 -31.28 -3.17 12.68
N ASP A 517 -30.80 -2.31 13.59
CA ASP A 517 -29.47 -1.73 13.52
C ASP A 517 -28.61 -2.26 14.67
N ILE A 518 -27.45 -2.83 14.36
CA ILE A 518 -26.45 -3.31 15.32
C ILE A 518 -25.14 -2.57 15.05
N LEU A 519 -24.71 -1.72 15.99
CA LEU A 519 -23.69 -0.70 15.72
C LEU A 519 -22.58 -0.65 16.78
N GLY A 520 -21.31 -0.76 16.36
CA GLY A 520 -20.16 -0.40 17.21
C GLY A 520 -19.81 -1.40 18.32
N ILE A 521 -20.43 -2.58 18.35
CA ILE A 521 -20.27 -3.58 19.43
C ILE A 521 -19.27 -4.66 19.04
N GLU A 522 -18.39 -5.02 19.96
CA GLU A 522 -17.54 -6.22 19.86
C GLU A 522 -18.25 -7.41 20.51
N PHE A 523 -18.54 -8.45 19.72
CA PHE A 523 -19.17 -9.68 20.15
C PHE A 523 -18.12 -10.79 20.28
N GLU A 524 -18.03 -11.36 21.48
CA GLU A 524 -17.12 -12.46 21.78
C GLU A 524 -17.89 -13.73 22.16
N ALA A 525 -17.82 -14.74 21.31
CA ALA A 525 -18.41 -16.05 21.56
C ALA A 525 -17.39 -16.98 22.22
N ASN A 526 -17.84 -17.79 23.19
CA ASN A 526 -16.97 -18.71 23.91
C ASN A 526 -16.74 -20.02 23.13
N ALA A 527 -17.77 -20.87 23.05
CA ALA A 527 -17.74 -22.16 22.35
C ALA A 527 -19.02 -22.40 21.53
N ALA A 528 -18.91 -22.98 20.34
CA ALA A 528 -20.07 -23.33 19.51
C ALA A 528 -20.76 -24.59 20.07
N ARG A 529 -22.10 -24.65 20.00
CA ARG A 529 -22.86 -25.86 20.36
C ARG A 529 -22.94 -26.84 19.20
N GLN A 530 -23.00 -26.32 17.98
CA GLN A 530 -23.19 -27.06 16.75
C GLN A 530 -22.37 -26.43 15.63
N ALA A 531 -22.10 -27.19 14.57
CA ALA A 531 -21.50 -26.66 13.36
C ALA A 531 -22.42 -25.60 12.73
N ALA A 532 -21.84 -24.56 12.12
CA ALA A 532 -22.54 -23.47 11.44
C ALA A 532 -23.39 -22.54 12.33
N GLU A 533 -23.02 -22.37 13.61
CA GLU A 533 -23.54 -21.26 14.42
C GLU A 533 -22.77 -19.97 14.13
N GLY A 534 -23.47 -18.85 13.99
CA GLY A 534 -22.86 -17.52 13.89
C GLY A 534 -22.59 -16.92 15.27
N VAL A 535 -21.50 -16.16 15.44
CA VAL A 535 -21.32 -15.27 16.60
C VAL A 535 -22.52 -14.31 16.68
N VAL A 536 -22.89 -13.76 15.53
CA VAL A 536 -24.16 -13.06 15.30
C VAL A 536 -24.98 -13.82 14.26
N THR A 537 -26.26 -14.05 14.54
CA THR A 537 -27.19 -14.72 13.64
C THR A 537 -28.35 -13.79 13.28
N VAL A 538 -28.67 -13.69 11.99
CA VAL A 538 -29.81 -12.95 11.43
C VAL A 538 -30.68 -13.95 10.66
N ALA A 539 -31.91 -14.14 11.10
CA ALA A 539 -32.80 -15.15 10.54
C ALA A 539 -34.21 -14.60 10.36
N GLY A 540 -34.78 -14.69 9.16
CA GLY A 540 -36.14 -14.21 8.90
C GLY A 540 -36.31 -12.70 9.11
N CYS A 541 -35.30 -11.88 8.80
CA CYS A 541 -35.35 -10.43 9.00
C CYS A 541 -35.44 -9.65 7.68
N ALA A 542 -35.81 -8.37 7.72
CA ALA A 542 -35.57 -7.43 6.63
C ALA A 542 -35.04 -6.09 7.14
N ASP A 543 -34.37 -5.31 6.28
CA ASP A 543 -33.80 -4.00 6.63
C ASP A 543 -32.88 -4.10 7.86
N VAL A 544 -31.82 -4.89 7.71
CA VAL A 544 -30.84 -5.15 8.78
C VAL A 544 -29.52 -4.49 8.44
N ARG A 545 -29.02 -3.65 9.35
CA ARG A 545 -27.69 -3.06 9.26
C ARG A 545 -26.81 -3.51 10.41
N ILE A 546 -25.69 -4.13 10.08
CA ILE A 546 -24.62 -4.45 11.03
C ILE A 546 -23.40 -3.62 10.63
N ALA A 547 -22.99 -2.66 11.47
CA ALA A 547 -21.90 -1.76 11.13
C ALA A 547 -20.94 -1.47 12.28
N HIS A 548 -19.64 -1.37 11.95
CA HIS A 548 -18.57 -1.06 12.92
C HIS A 548 -18.51 -2.07 14.08
N CYS A 549 -18.95 -3.30 13.86
CA CYS A 549 -18.94 -4.36 14.85
C CYS A 549 -17.71 -5.24 14.71
N ALA A 550 -17.35 -5.92 15.80
CA ALA A 550 -16.37 -6.99 15.77
C ALA A 550 -17.03 -8.32 16.17
N MET A 551 -16.66 -9.42 15.52
CA MET A 551 -17.13 -10.77 15.85
C MET A 551 -15.92 -11.67 16.02
N ARG A 552 -15.78 -12.26 17.22
CA ARG A 552 -14.63 -13.08 17.57
C ARG A 552 -15.06 -14.33 18.32
N ALA A 553 -14.40 -15.44 18.03
CA ALA A 553 -14.48 -16.64 18.87
C ALA A 553 -13.26 -16.76 19.78
N LEU A 554 -13.48 -17.05 21.07
CA LEU A 554 -12.43 -17.10 22.09
C LEU A 554 -11.79 -18.48 22.23
N GLN A 555 -12.58 -19.56 22.24
CA GLN A 555 -12.07 -20.93 22.43
C GLN A 555 -12.24 -21.81 21.18
N SER A 556 -13.46 -21.92 20.66
CA SER A 556 -13.75 -22.75 19.47
C SER A 556 -13.80 -21.89 18.22
N ARG A 557 -12.90 -22.13 17.25
CA ARG A 557 -12.94 -21.45 15.96
C ARG A 557 -14.07 -21.94 15.04
N GLN A 558 -14.88 -22.93 15.46
CA GLN A 558 -15.96 -23.51 14.65
C GLN A 558 -17.18 -22.59 14.42
N PHE A 559 -17.14 -21.36 14.93
CA PHE A 559 -18.14 -20.35 14.62
C PHE A 559 -18.02 -19.86 13.18
N MET A 560 -19.14 -19.35 12.67
CA MET A 560 -19.17 -18.36 11.60
C MET A 560 -19.19 -16.97 12.25
N GLY A 561 -18.60 -15.95 11.63
CA GLY A 561 -18.70 -14.59 12.15
C GLY A 561 -20.15 -14.13 12.17
N ILE A 562 -20.77 -14.12 10.99
CA ILE A 562 -22.16 -13.73 10.79
C ILE A 562 -22.89 -14.81 9.97
N SER A 563 -24.04 -15.25 10.45
CA SER A 563 -24.94 -16.16 9.75
C SER A 563 -26.22 -15.42 9.35
N ILE A 564 -26.50 -15.34 8.04
CA ILE A 564 -27.70 -14.70 7.48
C ILE A 564 -28.52 -15.77 6.75
N THR A 565 -29.77 -15.95 7.18
CA THR A 565 -30.67 -16.96 6.61
C THR A 565 -32.07 -16.38 6.37
N ALA A 566 -32.65 -16.60 5.19
CA ALA A 566 -34.02 -16.20 4.85
C ALA A 566 -34.35 -14.73 5.16
N SER A 567 -33.41 -13.82 4.91
CA SER A 567 -33.50 -12.40 5.28
C SER A 567 -33.26 -11.50 4.08
N ASP A 568 -33.90 -10.33 3.99
CA ASP A 568 -33.80 -9.44 2.82
C ASP A 568 -33.23 -8.06 3.22
N ARG A 569 -32.56 -7.35 2.30
CA ARG A 569 -31.93 -6.03 2.52
C ARG A 569 -31.04 -6.02 3.76
N VAL A 570 -30.01 -6.87 3.73
CA VAL A 570 -29.03 -7.00 4.82
C VAL A 570 -27.70 -6.37 4.41
N THR A 571 -27.27 -5.36 5.16
CA THR A 571 -25.99 -4.69 4.97
C THR A 571 -25.05 -5.01 6.12
N VAL A 572 -23.88 -5.53 5.80
CA VAL A 572 -22.76 -5.74 6.72
C VAL A 572 -21.62 -4.83 6.27
N SER A 573 -21.30 -3.80 7.06
CA SER A 573 -20.33 -2.78 6.65
C SER A 573 -19.31 -2.41 7.72
N HIS A 574 -18.03 -2.29 7.34
CA HIS A 574 -16.95 -1.89 8.26
C HIS A 574 -16.86 -2.76 9.52
N CYS A 575 -17.20 -4.05 9.41
CA CYS A 575 -17.10 -5.01 10.50
C CYS A 575 -15.76 -5.74 10.47
N ARG A 576 -15.31 -6.21 11.63
CA ARG A 576 -14.12 -7.05 11.79
C ARG A 576 -14.52 -8.44 12.26
N VAL A 577 -14.11 -9.47 11.52
CA VAL A 577 -14.45 -10.87 11.83
C VAL A 577 -13.16 -11.65 11.98
N GLU A 578 -12.93 -12.23 13.17
CA GLU A 578 -11.65 -12.84 13.52
C GLU A 578 -11.81 -14.18 14.21
N ALA A 579 -10.82 -15.07 14.05
CA ALA A 579 -10.72 -16.34 14.77
C ALA A 579 -11.95 -17.26 14.60
N VAL A 580 -12.63 -17.17 13.44
CA VAL A 580 -13.75 -18.02 13.04
C VAL A 580 -13.36 -18.94 11.87
N THR A 581 -14.21 -19.91 11.52
CA THR A 581 -14.01 -20.83 10.38
C THR A 581 -14.54 -20.24 9.07
N LEU A 582 -15.59 -19.41 9.17
CA LEU A 582 -16.22 -18.76 8.03
C LEU A 582 -16.58 -17.33 8.42
N GLY A 583 -16.25 -16.34 7.60
CA GLY A 583 -16.49 -14.93 7.92
C GLY A 583 -17.98 -14.57 7.92
N ILE A 584 -18.57 -14.50 6.73
CA ILE A 584 -20.00 -14.20 6.52
C ILE A 584 -20.64 -15.30 5.68
N LEU A 585 -21.69 -15.94 6.21
CA LEU A 585 -22.53 -16.88 5.48
C LEU A 585 -23.87 -16.24 5.14
N VAL A 586 -24.23 -16.26 3.87
CA VAL A 586 -25.57 -15.96 3.37
C VAL A 586 -26.14 -17.20 2.73
N GLN A 587 -27.28 -17.67 3.23
CA GLN A 587 -27.92 -18.87 2.72
C GLN A 587 -29.44 -18.78 2.74
N VAL A 588 -30.11 -19.63 1.94
CA VAL A 588 -31.57 -19.77 1.91
C VAL A 588 -32.25 -18.41 1.70
N ARG A 589 -32.18 -17.85 0.48
CA ARG A 589 -32.71 -16.53 0.08
C ARG A 589 -32.12 -15.35 0.87
N CYS A 590 -31.51 -14.41 0.13
CA CYS A 590 -31.27 -13.05 0.61
C CYS A 590 -31.37 -12.06 -0.55
N GLU A 591 -32.44 -11.25 -0.56
CA GLU A 591 -32.61 -10.17 -1.53
C GLU A 591 -31.74 -8.96 -1.13
N ASP A 592 -30.99 -8.38 -2.08
CA ASP A 592 -30.14 -7.20 -1.86
C ASP A 592 -29.17 -7.31 -0.67
N PHE A 593 -28.32 -8.35 -0.68
CA PHE A 593 -27.24 -8.47 0.29
C PHE A 593 -26.06 -7.54 -0.06
N GLU A 594 -25.58 -6.77 0.92
CA GLU A 594 -24.37 -5.96 0.78
C GLU A 594 -23.33 -6.29 1.86
N ALA A 595 -22.10 -6.58 1.43
CA ALA A 595 -20.92 -6.69 2.27
C ALA A 595 -19.89 -5.65 1.82
N ASP A 596 -19.67 -4.60 2.60
CA ASP A 596 -18.83 -3.47 2.22
C ASP A 596 -17.79 -3.08 3.27
N GLY A 597 -16.50 -3.02 2.88
CA GLY A 597 -15.46 -2.49 3.76
C GLY A 597 -15.15 -3.36 4.99
N ASN A 598 -15.45 -4.66 4.96
CA ASN A 598 -15.22 -5.55 6.10
C ASN A 598 -13.79 -6.12 6.10
N THR A 599 -13.25 -6.37 7.29
CA THR A 599 -11.99 -7.10 7.49
C THR A 599 -12.30 -8.47 8.07
N ILE A 600 -11.93 -9.53 7.34
CA ILE A 600 -12.18 -10.92 7.71
C ILE A 600 -10.83 -11.63 7.79
N GLU A 601 -10.41 -11.95 9.01
CA GLU A 601 -9.13 -12.61 9.29
C GLU A 601 -9.38 -14.00 9.88
N LEU A 602 -9.23 -15.02 9.03
CA LEU A 602 -9.43 -16.40 9.45
C LEU A 602 -8.11 -16.98 9.98
N GLY A 603 -8.13 -17.45 11.23
CA GLY A 603 -6.96 -18.00 11.90
C GLY A 603 -6.65 -19.42 11.41
N ALA A 604 -5.80 -19.55 10.38
CA ALA A 604 -5.33 -20.85 9.89
C ALA A 604 -4.20 -21.43 10.78
N GLU A 605 -4.56 -22.03 11.92
CA GLU A 605 -3.72 -23.04 12.58
C GLU A 605 -4.49 -24.37 12.70
N ARG A 606 -3.75 -25.46 12.43
CA ARG A 606 -4.16 -26.84 12.08
C ARG A 606 -5.09 -27.54 13.09
N GLY A 607 -5.86 -28.52 12.58
CA GLY A 607 -6.15 -29.72 13.37
C GLY A 607 -7.25 -30.66 12.87
N ASP A 608 -8.28 -30.16 12.19
CA ASP A 608 -9.49 -30.97 11.95
C ASP A 608 -9.72 -31.26 10.46
N ASP A 609 -9.52 -32.54 10.08
CA ASP A 609 -9.74 -33.13 8.76
C ASP A 609 -11.21 -33.12 8.29
N GLN A 610 -12.11 -32.38 8.95
CA GLN A 610 -13.56 -32.50 8.78
C GLN A 610 -14.28 -31.30 8.15
N LEU A 611 -13.66 -30.11 8.00
CA LEU A 611 -14.32 -28.94 7.43
C LEU A 611 -13.85 -28.66 6.00
N GLN A 612 -14.71 -29.00 5.02
CA GLN A 612 -14.39 -28.94 3.59
C GLN A 612 -14.38 -27.52 2.97
N VAL A 613 -14.88 -26.48 3.65
CA VAL A 613 -14.93 -25.10 3.12
C VAL A 613 -14.65 -24.07 4.22
N VAL A 614 -13.43 -23.54 4.25
CA VAL A 614 -13.07 -22.34 5.03
C VAL A 614 -13.21 -21.14 4.11
N ALA A 615 -14.26 -20.33 4.30
CA ALA A 615 -14.58 -19.23 3.39
C ALA A 615 -14.61 -17.86 4.07
N GLY A 616 -14.12 -16.82 3.40
CA GLY A 616 -14.28 -15.44 3.87
C GLY A 616 -15.74 -15.01 3.81
N ILE A 617 -16.28 -14.94 2.60
CA ILE A 617 -17.70 -14.65 2.35
C ILE A 617 -18.27 -15.76 1.47
N LEU A 618 -19.31 -16.44 1.96
CA LEU A 618 -20.01 -17.48 1.22
C LEU A 618 -21.47 -17.10 1.04
N VAL A 619 -21.88 -16.97 -0.22
CA VAL A 619 -23.26 -16.74 -0.63
C VAL A 619 -23.75 -17.95 -1.44
N ARG A 620 -24.81 -18.58 -0.95
CA ARG A 620 -25.43 -19.75 -1.59
C ARG A 620 -26.96 -19.73 -1.46
N GLU A 621 -27.62 -20.49 -2.31
CA GLU A 621 -29.07 -20.72 -2.29
C GLU A 621 -29.88 -19.41 -2.31
N THR A 622 -29.34 -18.39 -2.98
CA THR A 622 -30.03 -17.12 -3.24
C THR A 622 -30.19 -16.91 -4.74
N ALA A 623 -31.32 -16.35 -5.12
CA ALA A 623 -31.67 -16.01 -6.51
C ALA A 623 -31.61 -14.51 -6.79
N PHE A 624 -31.05 -13.73 -5.84
CA PHE A 624 -31.02 -12.29 -5.88
C PHE A 624 -29.58 -11.78 -5.99
N PRO A 625 -29.38 -10.59 -6.59
CA PRO A 625 -28.06 -10.00 -6.73
C PRO A 625 -27.47 -9.64 -5.36
N CYS A 626 -26.15 -9.79 -5.26
CA CYS A 626 -25.36 -9.41 -4.10
C CYS A 626 -24.31 -8.36 -4.49
N ARG A 627 -23.94 -7.50 -3.54
CA ARG A 627 -22.88 -6.51 -3.71
C ARG A 627 -21.80 -6.72 -2.66
N ILE A 628 -20.63 -7.17 -3.09
CA ILE A 628 -19.50 -7.51 -2.21
C ILE A 628 -18.33 -6.62 -2.61
N THR A 629 -18.10 -5.54 -1.86
CA THR A 629 -17.12 -4.52 -2.22
C THR A 629 -16.15 -4.13 -1.13
N ARG A 630 -14.90 -3.81 -1.50
CA ARG A 630 -13.89 -3.24 -0.57
C ARG A 630 -13.60 -4.08 0.67
N ASN A 631 -13.82 -5.40 0.62
CA ASN A 631 -13.53 -6.29 1.74
C ASN A 631 -12.08 -6.77 1.71
N LEU A 632 -11.47 -6.89 2.89
CA LEU A 632 -10.20 -7.58 3.11
C LEU A 632 -10.50 -8.97 3.65
N VAL A 633 -10.08 -10.01 2.94
CA VAL A 633 -10.22 -11.42 3.34
C VAL A 633 -8.84 -12.05 3.43
N GLU A 634 -8.42 -12.42 4.63
CA GLU A 634 -7.15 -13.08 4.89
C GLU A 634 -7.36 -14.46 5.52
N GLY A 635 -6.50 -15.41 5.16
CA GLY A 635 -6.48 -16.73 5.79
C GLY A 635 -7.59 -17.69 5.34
N ALA A 636 -8.41 -17.30 4.36
CA ALA A 636 -9.47 -18.14 3.80
C ALA A 636 -8.96 -19.06 2.68
N LEU A 637 -9.40 -20.33 2.68
CA LEU A 637 -9.19 -21.24 1.55
C LEU A 637 -10.02 -20.82 0.33
N PHE A 638 -11.24 -20.38 0.60
CA PHE A 638 -12.14 -19.80 -0.37
C PHE A 638 -12.37 -18.33 -0.02
N GLY A 639 -11.89 -17.37 -0.81
CA GLY A 639 -11.99 -15.96 -0.42
C GLY A 639 -13.44 -15.47 -0.42
N ILE A 640 -14.00 -15.27 -1.61
CA ILE A 640 -15.38 -14.84 -1.84
C ILE A 640 -16.06 -15.85 -2.77
N VAL A 641 -17.21 -16.36 -2.36
CA VAL A 641 -17.92 -17.44 -3.06
C VAL A 641 -19.36 -17.04 -3.32
N LEU A 642 -19.74 -17.01 -4.60
CA LEU A 642 -21.11 -16.91 -5.13
C LEU A 642 -21.41 -18.21 -5.86
N ASN A 643 -21.62 -19.28 -5.09
CA ASN A 643 -21.79 -20.63 -5.60
C ASN A 643 -22.50 -21.52 -4.56
N ASP A 644 -23.55 -22.19 -5.00
CA ASP A 644 -24.35 -23.08 -4.17
C ASP A 644 -23.61 -24.36 -3.79
N ASN A 645 -22.64 -24.78 -4.60
CA ASN A 645 -21.85 -25.99 -4.38
C ASN A 645 -20.38 -25.80 -4.83
N PRO A 646 -19.54 -25.11 -4.03
CA PRO A 646 -18.16 -24.76 -4.39
C PRO A 646 -17.21 -25.95 -4.55
N VAL A 647 -17.48 -27.07 -3.85
CA VAL A 647 -16.69 -28.31 -3.90
C VAL A 647 -17.27 -29.37 -4.85
N GLY A 648 -18.50 -29.15 -5.33
CA GLY A 648 -19.17 -30.00 -6.30
C GLY A 648 -19.45 -29.25 -7.60
N ARG A 649 -20.65 -29.46 -8.16
CA ARG A 649 -21.04 -28.86 -9.43
C ARG A 649 -21.40 -27.38 -9.26
N PRO A 650 -20.69 -26.44 -9.89
CA PRO A 650 -20.98 -25.01 -9.74
C PRO A 650 -22.38 -24.64 -10.23
N ALA A 651 -23.12 -23.91 -9.41
CA ALA A 651 -24.42 -23.34 -9.75
C ALA A 651 -24.71 -22.15 -8.85
N SER A 652 -25.33 -21.10 -9.37
CA SER A 652 -25.91 -20.03 -8.57
C SER A 652 -26.97 -19.28 -9.38
N LEU A 653 -28.03 -18.85 -8.72
CA LEU A 653 -29.09 -18.02 -9.32
C LEU A 653 -28.92 -16.52 -9.00
N ALA A 654 -27.82 -16.12 -8.35
CA ALA A 654 -27.53 -14.74 -7.95
C ALA A 654 -27.04 -13.87 -9.14
N GLU A 655 -27.81 -13.83 -10.23
CA GLU A 655 -27.46 -13.10 -11.46
C GLU A 655 -27.20 -11.60 -11.17
N ARG A 656 -26.28 -10.98 -11.92
CA ARG A 656 -25.95 -9.54 -11.81
C ARG A 656 -25.35 -9.14 -10.47
N SER A 657 -24.77 -10.09 -9.74
CA SER A 657 -23.98 -9.78 -8.55
C SER A 657 -22.69 -9.03 -8.92
N ILE A 658 -22.23 -8.20 -7.99
CA ILE A 658 -21.01 -7.40 -8.11
C ILE A 658 -20.03 -7.85 -7.04
N VAL A 659 -18.83 -8.24 -7.46
CA VAL A 659 -17.67 -8.51 -6.60
C VAL A 659 -16.55 -7.58 -7.03
N ALA A 660 -16.36 -6.46 -6.33
CA ALA A 660 -15.43 -5.43 -6.78
C ALA A 660 -14.54 -4.84 -5.67
N ASP A 661 -13.34 -4.41 -6.03
CA ASP A 661 -12.39 -3.74 -5.13
C ASP A 661 -12.01 -4.54 -3.86
N ASN A 662 -12.13 -5.87 -3.88
CA ASN A 662 -11.79 -6.69 -2.72
C ASN A 662 -10.30 -7.08 -2.74
N LEU A 663 -9.73 -7.27 -1.55
CA LEU A 663 -8.40 -7.83 -1.35
C LEU A 663 -8.52 -9.21 -0.71
N VAL A 664 -8.05 -10.25 -1.41
CA VAL A 664 -8.05 -11.62 -0.92
C VAL A 664 -6.61 -12.11 -0.79
N ASP A 665 -6.21 -12.50 0.42
CA ASP A 665 -4.94 -13.16 0.69
C ASP A 665 -5.13 -14.60 1.19
N SER A 666 -4.76 -15.55 0.34
CA SER A 666 -4.85 -16.98 0.66
C SER A 666 -3.76 -17.39 1.67
N PRO A 667 -4.07 -18.26 2.65
CA PRO A 667 -3.10 -18.78 3.61
C PRO A 667 -2.08 -19.70 2.94
N ILE A 668 -0.97 -19.95 3.65
CA ILE A 668 -0.04 -21.05 3.32
C ILE A 668 -0.63 -22.34 3.89
N LEU A 669 -0.99 -23.28 3.03
CA LEU A 669 -1.45 -24.59 3.50
C LEU A 669 -0.29 -25.49 3.91
N SER A 670 -0.57 -26.31 4.92
CA SER A 670 0.34 -27.36 5.35
C SER A 670 0.35 -28.54 4.37
N PRO A 671 1.50 -29.17 4.12
CA PRO A 671 1.58 -30.38 3.30
C PRO A 671 0.82 -31.51 4.01
N GLY A 672 -0.43 -31.75 3.63
CA GLY A 672 -1.33 -32.69 4.29
C GLY A 672 -2.82 -32.50 4.01
N LEU A 673 -3.26 -31.31 3.58
CA LEU A 673 -4.63 -31.15 3.08
C LEU A 673 -4.84 -31.97 1.81
N ASP A 674 -5.98 -32.64 1.74
CA ASP A 674 -6.36 -33.57 0.68
C ASP A 674 -6.16 -32.93 -0.70
N ALA A 675 -5.42 -33.60 -1.58
CA ALA A 675 -4.98 -33.10 -2.89
C ALA A 675 -6.12 -32.91 -3.91
N THR A 676 -7.36 -33.10 -3.47
CA THR A 676 -8.61 -33.05 -4.24
C THR A 676 -9.27 -31.68 -4.21
N ALA A 677 -9.11 -30.90 -3.14
CA ALA A 677 -9.68 -29.57 -3.03
C ALA A 677 -8.82 -28.55 -3.80
N ARG A 678 -9.42 -27.80 -4.73
CA ARG A 678 -8.80 -26.66 -5.44
C ARG A 678 -9.31 -25.36 -4.81
N PRO A 679 -8.56 -24.74 -3.88
CA PRO A 679 -9.00 -23.51 -3.23
C PRO A 679 -9.10 -22.37 -4.24
N CYS A 680 -9.98 -21.40 -3.96
CA CYS A 680 -10.29 -20.34 -4.90
C CYS A 680 -10.36 -18.96 -4.26
N GLY A 681 -9.75 -17.95 -4.86
CA GLY A 681 -9.82 -16.58 -4.36
C GLY A 681 -11.24 -16.02 -4.50
N ILE A 682 -11.76 -16.03 -5.71
CA ILE A 682 -13.13 -15.64 -6.03
C ILE A 682 -13.79 -16.72 -6.89
N ASP A 683 -14.88 -17.31 -6.42
CA ASP A 683 -15.66 -18.31 -7.14
C ASP A 683 -17.06 -17.77 -7.47
N CYS A 684 -17.38 -17.65 -8.76
CA CYS A 684 -18.66 -17.11 -9.22
C CYS A 684 -19.33 -18.06 -10.23
N ALA A 685 -20.42 -18.68 -9.81
CA ALA A 685 -21.22 -19.56 -10.65
C ALA A 685 -22.46 -18.87 -11.27
N ALA A 686 -22.75 -17.62 -10.89
CA ALA A 686 -23.90 -16.86 -11.36
C ALA A 686 -23.64 -16.13 -12.69
N ASP A 687 -24.70 -16.04 -13.50
CA ASP A 687 -24.69 -15.36 -14.80
C ASP A 687 -24.65 -13.82 -14.66
N SER A 688 -24.17 -13.14 -15.71
CA SER A 688 -24.14 -11.67 -15.85
C SER A 688 -23.48 -10.91 -14.68
N CYS A 689 -22.61 -11.56 -13.90
CA CYS A 689 -21.92 -10.94 -12.77
C CYS A 689 -20.76 -10.03 -13.21
N THR A 690 -20.46 -9.03 -12.40
CA THR A 690 -19.28 -8.18 -12.56
C THR A 690 -18.26 -8.51 -11.48
N ILE A 691 -17.07 -8.90 -11.90
CA ILE A 691 -15.92 -9.21 -11.04
C ILE A 691 -14.81 -8.24 -11.44
N SER A 692 -14.64 -7.14 -10.70
CA SER A 692 -13.73 -6.08 -11.13
C SER A 692 -12.79 -5.55 -10.06
N ASP A 693 -11.59 -5.16 -10.46
CA ASP A 693 -10.65 -4.41 -9.63
C ASP A 693 -10.24 -5.12 -8.31
N ASN A 694 -10.44 -6.45 -8.25
CA ASN A 694 -10.05 -7.26 -7.10
C ASN A 694 -8.56 -7.57 -7.13
N LYS A 695 -7.94 -7.64 -5.96
CA LYS A 695 -6.53 -8.01 -5.77
C LYS A 695 -6.46 -9.33 -5.03
N ILE A 696 -5.83 -10.33 -5.64
CA ILE A 696 -5.75 -11.69 -5.10
C ILE A 696 -4.27 -12.07 -4.99
N ARG A 697 -3.82 -12.38 -3.78
CA ARG A 697 -2.49 -12.94 -3.52
C ARG A 697 -2.61 -14.38 -3.04
N HIS A 698 -1.80 -15.27 -3.59
CA HIS A 698 -1.80 -16.67 -3.19
C HIS A 698 -0.42 -17.33 -3.21
N ARG A 699 -0.32 -18.45 -2.49
CA ARG A 699 0.88 -19.27 -2.30
C ARG A 699 0.60 -20.76 -2.43
N HIS A 700 -0.46 -21.16 -3.12
CA HIS A 700 -0.87 -22.56 -3.14
C HIS A 700 -0.70 -23.18 -4.54
N PRO A 701 -0.10 -24.38 -4.67
CA PRO A 701 0.22 -24.98 -5.96
C PRO A 701 -1.00 -25.39 -6.79
N LEU A 702 -2.19 -25.57 -6.19
CA LEU A 702 -3.42 -25.91 -6.92
C LEU A 702 -4.49 -24.81 -6.82
N PHE A 703 -4.09 -23.57 -6.50
CA PHE A 703 -5.00 -22.44 -6.33
C PHE A 703 -5.64 -21.99 -7.65
N THR A 704 -6.88 -21.53 -7.60
CA THR A 704 -7.50 -20.77 -8.70
C THR A 704 -7.78 -19.34 -8.22
N GLY A 705 -7.20 -18.33 -8.87
CA GLY A 705 -7.44 -16.93 -8.51
C GLY A 705 -8.92 -16.58 -8.60
N ILE A 706 -9.44 -16.58 -9.82
CA ILE A 706 -10.86 -16.34 -10.12
C ILE A 706 -11.41 -17.52 -10.91
N ARG A 707 -12.49 -18.15 -10.42
CA ARG A 707 -13.25 -19.17 -11.15
C ARG A 707 -14.61 -18.61 -11.55
N VAL A 708 -14.95 -18.74 -12.82
CA VAL A 708 -16.24 -18.29 -13.37
C VAL A 708 -16.91 -19.40 -14.17
N ASN A 709 -18.15 -19.70 -13.81
CA ASN A 709 -18.99 -20.67 -14.51
C ASN A 709 -20.29 -20.09 -15.08
N GLY A 710 -20.63 -18.86 -14.68
CA GLY A 710 -21.79 -18.14 -15.22
C GLY A 710 -21.52 -17.54 -16.61
N SER A 711 -22.54 -17.53 -17.43
CA SER A 711 -22.55 -16.89 -18.76
C SER A 711 -22.57 -15.38 -18.65
N ARG A 712 -22.03 -14.68 -19.66
CA ARG A 712 -22.04 -13.20 -19.78
C ARG A 712 -21.40 -12.45 -18.60
N ALA A 713 -20.55 -13.11 -17.82
CA ALA A 713 -19.81 -12.47 -16.75
C ALA A 713 -18.77 -11.48 -17.32
N THR A 714 -18.54 -10.38 -16.60
CA THR A 714 -17.47 -9.42 -16.88
C THR A 714 -16.40 -9.54 -15.81
N VAL A 715 -15.20 -9.96 -16.20
CA VAL A 715 -14.02 -10.10 -15.34
C VAL A 715 -12.99 -9.08 -15.78
N THR A 716 -12.88 -7.94 -15.08
CA THR A 716 -12.07 -6.82 -15.57
C THR A 716 -11.22 -6.11 -14.52
N GLY A 717 -10.00 -5.69 -14.86
CA GLY A 717 -9.16 -4.89 -13.95
C GLY A 717 -8.62 -5.64 -12.72
N ASN A 718 -8.80 -6.96 -12.63
CA ASN A 718 -8.35 -7.73 -11.47
C ASN A 718 -6.84 -8.00 -11.53
N ALA A 719 -6.19 -8.06 -10.38
CA ALA A 719 -4.79 -8.42 -10.24
C ALA A 719 -4.63 -9.74 -9.46
N VAL A 720 -4.03 -10.75 -10.06
CA VAL A 720 -3.77 -12.06 -9.43
C VAL A 720 -2.27 -12.30 -9.35
N LEU A 721 -1.74 -12.35 -8.13
CA LEU A 721 -0.32 -12.51 -7.83
C LEU A 721 -0.05 -13.89 -7.20
N SER A 722 0.71 -14.73 -7.90
CA SER A 722 1.31 -15.94 -7.34
C SER A 722 2.67 -15.60 -6.73
N THR A 723 2.88 -15.91 -5.46
CA THR A 723 4.22 -15.85 -4.86
C THR A 723 4.88 -17.23 -4.72
N GLN A 724 4.43 -18.20 -5.54
CA GLN A 724 5.12 -19.48 -5.71
C GLN A 724 6.47 -19.26 -6.40
N ARG A 725 7.47 -20.07 -6.01
CA ARG A 725 8.76 -20.09 -6.70
C ARG A 725 8.72 -20.95 -7.96
N GLU A 726 8.09 -22.12 -7.85
CA GLU A 726 7.97 -23.10 -8.94
C GLU A 726 6.51 -23.28 -9.34
N LEU A 727 6.29 -23.69 -10.58
CA LEU A 727 4.98 -23.99 -11.13
C LEU A 727 4.66 -25.49 -10.99
N ASP A 728 3.48 -25.84 -10.47
CA ASP A 728 2.92 -27.19 -10.65
C ASP A 728 2.20 -27.26 -12.02
N ILE A 729 2.34 -28.35 -12.75
CA ILE A 729 1.67 -28.45 -14.07
C ILE A 729 0.14 -28.56 -13.95
N ARG A 730 -0.37 -28.90 -12.76
CA ARG A 730 -1.79 -29.02 -12.45
C ARG A 730 -2.39 -27.70 -11.94
N GLY A 731 -1.57 -26.68 -11.67
CA GLY A 731 -1.96 -25.36 -11.15
C GLY A 731 -0.74 -24.58 -10.60
N PRO A 732 -0.86 -23.33 -10.11
CA PRO A 732 -2.06 -22.52 -9.93
C PRO A 732 -2.55 -21.85 -11.23
N ILE A 733 -3.82 -21.48 -11.27
CA ILE A 733 -4.47 -20.84 -12.42
C ILE A 733 -4.96 -19.45 -11.99
N ALA A 734 -4.60 -18.40 -12.72
CA ALA A 734 -5.03 -17.06 -12.34
C ALA A 734 -6.53 -16.85 -12.58
N ILE A 735 -7.02 -17.18 -13.77
CA ILE A 735 -8.45 -17.09 -14.12
C ILE A 735 -8.87 -18.38 -14.82
N ARG A 736 -9.96 -18.98 -14.37
CA ARG A 736 -10.57 -20.17 -14.98
C ARG A 736 -12.00 -19.89 -15.37
N LEU A 737 -12.32 -20.14 -16.63
CA LEU A 737 -13.66 -20.11 -17.19
C LEU A 737 -14.08 -21.53 -17.56
N GLY A 738 -15.21 -21.97 -17.01
CA GLY A 738 -15.83 -23.26 -17.31
C GLY A 738 -15.15 -24.42 -16.60
N GLU A 739 -15.78 -25.60 -16.74
CA GLU A 739 -15.34 -26.84 -16.12
C GLU A 739 -14.86 -27.86 -17.15
N ALA A 740 -13.91 -28.69 -16.71
CA ALA A 740 -13.28 -29.72 -17.53
C ALA A 740 -14.09 -31.03 -17.59
N ASP A 741 -15.16 -31.17 -16.80
CA ASP A 741 -15.95 -32.40 -16.69
C ASP A 741 -16.67 -32.71 -18.02
N GLU A 742 -16.28 -33.83 -18.66
CA GLU A 742 -16.86 -34.26 -19.94
C GLU A 742 -18.34 -34.63 -19.84
N ALA A 743 -18.85 -34.95 -18.63
CA ALA A 743 -20.26 -35.21 -18.39
C ALA A 743 -21.13 -33.94 -18.47
N ASP A 744 -20.53 -32.75 -18.32
CA ASP A 744 -21.22 -31.47 -18.32
C ASP A 744 -20.75 -30.57 -19.48
N ARG A 745 -21.41 -30.71 -20.64
CA ARG A 745 -21.12 -29.92 -21.84
C ARG A 745 -21.75 -28.52 -21.85
N ARG A 746 -22.12 -27.95 -20.71
CA ARG A 746 -22.64 -26.59 -20.67
C ARG A 746 -21.56 -25.62 -21.15
N SER A 747 -21.86 -24.89 -22.22
CA SER A 747 -20.98 -23.83 -22.72
C SER A 747 -21.27 -22.55 -21.95
N ILE A 748 -20.22 -21.82 -21.58
CA ILE A 748 -20.35 -20.43 -21.14
C ILE A 748 -20.77 -19.61 -22.36
N LEU A 749 -21.91 -18.92 -22.29
CA LEU A 749 -22.43 -18.11 -23.39
C LEU A 749 -21.99 -16.65 -23.22
N GLY A 750 -21.01 -16.24 -24.01
CA GLY A 750 -20.43 -14.90 -23.98
C GLY A 750 -19.70 -14.57 -22.68
N GLY A 751 -19.27 -13.32 -22.56
CA GLY A 751 -18.52 -12.81 -21.41
C GLY A 751 -17.30 -12.02 -21.85
N VAL A 752 -16.79 -11.20 -20.95
CA VAL A 752 -15.63 -10.35 -21.20
C VAL A 752 -14.60 -10.57 -20.11
N VAL A 753 -13.38 -10.94 -20.49
CA VAL A 753 -12.23 -11.01 -19.60
C VAL A 753 -11.19 -10.04 -20.09
N SER A 754 -11.12 -8.86 -19.45
CA SER A 754 -10.29 -7.77 -19.96
C SER A 754 -9.46 -7.02 -18.92
N HIS A 755 -8.33 -6.44 -19.32
CA HIS A 755 -7.53 -5.57 -18.44
C HIS A 755 -7.07 -6.24 -17.12
N ASN A 756 -7.03 -7.57 -17.04
CA ASN A 756 -6.56 -8.28 -15.84
C ASN A 756 -5.05 -8.43 -15.88
N VAL A 757 -4.41 -8.40 -14.71
CA VAL A 757 -2.96 -8.52 -14.53
C VAL A 757 -2.63 -9.79 -13.76
N MET A 758 -1.79 -10.64 -14.33
CA MET A 758 -1.45 -11.97 -13.79
C MET A 758 0.06 -12.08 -13.67
N LEU A 759 0.57 -12.19 -12.44
CA LEU A 759 2.00 -12.07 -12.13
C LEU A 759 2.54 -13.29 -11.37
N GLY A 760 3.77 -13.70 -11.69
CA GLY A 760 4.50 -14.76 -10.96
C GLY A 760 4.33 -16.16 -11.56
N SER A 761 4.78 -17.19 -10.84
CA SER A 761 4.74 -18.59 -11.32
C SER A 761 3.32 -19.16 -11.22
N GLN A 762 2.54 -19.03 -12.30
CA GLN A 762 1.17 -19.55 -12.43
C GLN A 762 0.75 -19.68 -13.91
N HIS A 763 -0.34 -20.39 -14.20
CA HIS A 763 -1.05 -20.29 -15.47
C HIS A 763 -1.90 -19.01 -15.51
N GLY A 764 -2.11 -18.45 -16.70
CA GLY A 764 -2.92 -17.24 -16.87
C GLY A 764 -4.42 -17.57 -16.92
N ILE A 765 -4.99 -17.51 -18.12
CA ILE A 765 -6.42 -17.72 -18.36
C ILE A 765 -6.65 -19.09 -18.99
N LEU A 766 -7.38 -19.95 -18.27
CA LEU A 766 -7.88 -21.23 -18.76
C LEU A 766 -9.35 -21.09 -19.17
N MET A 767 -9.66 -21.44 -20.41
CA MET A 767 -11.00 -21.31 -21.01
C MET A 767 -11.45 -22.66 -21.55
N ILE A 768 -12.55 -23.18 -21.03
CA ILE A 768 -13.04 -24.51 -21.39
C ILE A 768 -14.52 -24.43 -21.75
N GLY A 769 -14.85 -24.72 -23.01
CA GLY A 769 -16.24 -24.74 -23.47
C GLY A 769 -16.94 -23.39 -23.34
N ALA A 770 -16.61 -22.45 -24.22
CA ALA A 770 -17.23 -21.14 -24.24
C ALA A 770 -17.51 -20.68 -25.68
N ASP A 771 -18.65 -20.02 -25.85
CA ASP A 771 -19.11 -19.47 -27.12
C ASP A 771 -19.06 -17.92 -27.02
N ASP A 772 -18.60 -17.23 -28.06
CA ASP A 772 -18.56 -15.76 -28.18
C ASP A 772 -17.83 -15.03 -27.03
N LEU A 773 -16.82 -15.66 -26.44
CA LEU A 773 -16.01 -15.10 -25.36
C LEU A 773 -15.05 -14.02 -25.88
N ILE A 774 -14.98 -12.88 -25.19
CA ILE A 774 -14.01 -11.83 -25.47
C ILE A 774 -12.93 -11.85 -24.39
N VAL A 775 -11.66 -12.05 -24.78
CA VAL A 775 -10.51 -11.96 -23.89
C VAL A 775 -9.54 -10.93 -24.43
N SER A 776 -9.53 -9.74 -23.83
CA SER A 776 -8.76 -8.62 -24.38
C SER A 776 -7.92 -7.82 -23.39
N ASP A 777 -6.79 -7.29 -23.87
CA ASP A 777 -6.00 -6.31 -23.11
C ASP A 777 -5.51 -6.80 -21.74
N ASN A 778 -5.40 -8.13 -21.55
CA ASN A 778 -4.87 -8.71 -20.32
C ASN A 778 -3.34 -8.75 -20.35
N VAL A 779 -2.73 -8.71 -19.17
CA VAL A 779 -1.28 -8.79 -18.99
C VAL A 779 -0.93 -10.06 -18.24
N PHE A 780 -0.10 -10.91 -18.84
CA PHE A 780 0.50 -12.07 -18.21
C PHE A 780 2.02 -11.92 -18.16
N GLU A 781 2.59 -12.01 -16.97
CA GLU A 781 4.04 -11.98 -16.75
C GLU A 781 4.47 -13.17 -15.87
N GLY A 782 4.94 -14.22 -16.54
CA GLY A 782 5.34 -15.47 -15.90
C GLY A 782 6.68 -15.39 -15.17
N GLY A 783 6.80 -16.09 -14.04
CA GLY A 783 8.07 -16.28 -13.34
C GLY A 783 8.96 -17.34 -14.00
N GLY A 784 10.05 -16.93 -14.67
CA GLY A 784 11.09 -17.88 -15.14
C GLY A 784 10.63 -18.91 -16.20
N GLN A 785 9.82 -18.50 -17.19
CA GLN A 785 9.18 -19.38 -18.19
C GLN A 785 8.10 -20.33 -17.65
N ALA A 786 7.42 -19.93 -16.56
CA ALA A 786 6.29 -20.68 -16.01
C ALA A 786 4.98 -20.42 -16.77
N GLY A 787 4.30 -21.50 -17.20
CA GLY A 787 2.84 -21.55 -17.34
C GLY A 787 2.29 -21.33 -18.75
N LEU A 788 1.03 -21.76 -18.94
CA LEU A 788 0.23 -21.48 -20.14
C LEU A 788 -0.44 -20.12 -19.93
N ALA A 789 -0.15 -19.13 -20.77
CA ALA A 789 -0.66 -17.77 -20.58
C ALA A 789 -2.15 -17.70 -20.93
N LEU A 790 -2.53 -18.00 -22.18
CA LEU A 790 -3.92 -18.20 -22.58
C LEU A 790 -4.10 -19.61 -23.13
N PHE A 791 -4.97 -20.40 -22.51
CA PHE A 791 -5.27 -21.76 -22.95
C PHE A 791 -6.77 -21.94 -23.14
N GLY A 792 -7.17 -22.25 -24.37
CA GLY A 792 -8.56 -22.46 -24.77
C GLY A 792 -8.78 -23.86 -25.33
N THR A 793 -9.87 -24.52 -24.93
CA THR A 793 -10.37 -25.71 -25.61
C THR A 793 -11.88 -25.69 -25.77
N ARG A 794 -12.38 -26.22 -26.90
CA ARG A 794 -13.81 -26.22 -27.25
C ARG A 794 -14.41 -24.81 -27.29
N LEU A 795 -13.64 -23.84 -27.80
CA LEU A 795 -14.08 -22.46 -27.95
C LEU A 795 -14.77 -22.24 -29.30
N ARG A 796 -15.83 -21.45 -29.34
CA ARG A 796 -16.54 -21.09 -30.57
C ARG A 796 -16.67 -19.58 -30.69
N GLY A 797 -16.20 -19.00 -31.80
CA GLY A 797 -16.31 -17.56 -32.03
C GLY A 797 -15.55 -16.70 -31.02
N ALA A 798 -14.60 -17.26 -30.26
CA ALA A 798 -13.88 -16.51 -29.24
C ALA A 798 -12.91 -15.51 -29.87
N ARG A 799 -12.80 -14.33 -29.27
CA ARG A 799 -11.87 -13.27 -29.68
C ARG A 799 -10.81 -13.06 -28.59
N LEU A 800 -9.57 -13.45 -28.87
CA LEU A 800 -8.41 -13.26 -28.00
C LEU A 800 -7.58 -12.10 -28.58
N ALA A 801 -7.73 -10.87 -28.05
CA ALA A 801 -7.17 -9.68 -28.69
C ALA A 801 -6.40 -8.69 -27.78
N GLY A 802 -5.31 -8.09 -28.26
CA GLY A 802 -4.63 -7.01 -27.51
C GLY A 802 -3.89 -7.45 -26.23
N ASN A 803 -3.78 -8.76 -25.96
CA ASN A 803 -3.17 -9.26 -24.73
C ASN A 803 -1.64 -9.13 -24.79
N ARG A 804 -1.01 -8.81 -23.66
CA ARG A 804 0.45 -8.71 -23.50
C ARG A 804 0.95 -9.88 -22.67
N ILE A 805 1.80 -10.71 -23.26
CA ILE A 805 2.26 -11.96 -22.67
C ILE A 805 3.78 -11.97 -22.66
N ARG A 806 4.38 -12.18 -21.48
CA ARG A 806 5.82 -12.32 -21.30
C ARG A 806 6.17 -13.56 -20.49
N SER A 807 7.30 -14.18 -20.83
CA SER A 807 7.90 -15.27 -20.04
C SER A 807 6.95 -16.47 -19.83
N ALA A 808 6.14 -16.79 -20.84
CA ALA A 808 5.20 -17.92 -20.81
C ALA A 808 5.81 -19.18 -21.46
N LEU A 809 5.43 -20.36 -20.96
CA LEU A 809 5.74 -21.64 -21.63
C LEU A 809 4.97 -21.75 -22.95
N SER A 810 3.72 -21.33 -22.97
CA SER A 810 2.93 -21.19 -24.20
C SER A 810 2.16 -19.89 -24.13
N GLY A 811 2.31 -19.05 -25.15
CA GLY A 811 1.62 -17.76 -25.24
C GLY A 811 0.11 -17.95 -25.38
N ILE A 812 -0.33 -18.42 -26.54
CA ILE A 812 -1.74 -18.69 -26.81
C ILE A 812 -1.88 -20.09 -27.37
N PHE A 813 -2.70 -20.91 -26.72
CA PHE A 813 -3.10 -22.21 -27.23
C PHE A 813 -4.62 -22.22 -27.39
N VAL A 814 -5.11 -22.59 -28.59
CA VAL A 814 -6.52 -22.92 -28.81
C VAL A 814 -6.63 -24.27 -29.50
N GLY A 815 -7.57 -25.09 -29.05
CA GLY A 815 -7.87 -26.33 -29.75
C GLY A 815 -9.29 -26.87 -29.59
N ASP A 816 -9.65 -27.78 -30.50
CA ASP A 816 -10.98 -28.38 -30.59
C ASP A 816 -12.12 -27.35 -30.74
N GLY A 817 -11.81 -26.20 -31.32
CA GLY A 817 -12.68 -25.03 -31.45
C GLY A 817 -13.09 -24.70 -32.87
N ASN A 818 -13.86 -23.62 -33.01
CA ASN A 818 -14.48 -23.18 -34.25
C ASN A 818 -14.48 -21.66 -34.37
N GLN A 819 -13.96 -21.13 -35.47
CA GLN A 819 -13.98 -19.71 -35.83
C GLN A 819 -13.39 -18.78 -34.76
N ASN A 820 -12.34 -19.22 -34.08
CA ASN A 820 -11.66 -18.41 -33.08
C ASN A 820 -10.70 -17.39 -33.75
N ARG A 821 -10.68 -16.17 -33.23
CA ARG A 821 -9.83 -15.08 -33.73
C ARG A 821 -8.81 -14.66 -32.66
N ILE A 822 -7.54 -14.69 -33.05
CA ILE A 822 -6.39 -14.32 -32.25
C ILE A 822 -5.75 -13.10 -32.90
N ALA A 823 -5.96 -11.91 -32.32
CA ALA A 823 -5.61 -10.66 -33.00
C ALA A 823 -4.81 -9.67 -32.14
N GLU A 824 -3.84 -8.96 -32.72
CA GLU A 824 -3.20 -7.80 -32.07
C GLU A 824 -2.52 -8.11 -30.71
N ASN A 825 -2.16 -9.37 -30.44
CA ASN A 825 -1.48 -9.75 -29.20
C ASN A 825 0.03 -9.50 -29.28
N ASP A 826 0.66 -9.19 -28.15
CA ASP A 826 2.11 -9.00 -28.02
C ASP A 826 2.70 -10.09 -27.11
N ILE A 827 3.38 -11.08 -27.71
CA ILE A 827 3.94 -12.26 -27.02
C ILE A 827 5.46 -12.22 -27.12
N ARG A 828 6.15 -12.14 -25.97
CA ARG A 828 7.61 -12.03 -25.92
C ARG A 828 8.28 -12.92 -24.88
N ASP A 829 9.57 -13.19 -25.06
CA ASP A 829 10.45 -13.76 -24.03
C ASP A 829 10.01 -15.15 -23.50
N GLY A 830 9.23 -15.89 -24.29
CA GLY A 830 8.62 -17.16 -23.93
C GLY A 830 9.18 -18.36 -24.67
N ASN A 831 8.55 -19.51 -24.48
CA ASN A 831 8.90 -20.73 -25.18
C ASN A 831 8.13 -20.83 -26.52
N ALA A 832 6.81 -21.05 -26.49
CA ALA A 832 5.96 -21.08 -27.69
C ALA A 832 5.06 -19.85 -27.85
N GLY A 833 4.82 -19.41 -29.09
CA GLY A 833 3.92 -18.30 -29.41
C GLY A 833 2.45 -18.72 -29.46
N ILE A 834 1.88 -18.77 -30.67
CA ILE A 834 0.49 -19.14 -30.95
C ILE A 834 0.43 -20.59 -31.47
N SER A 835 -0.43 -21.41 -30.86
CA SER A 835 -0.65 -22.80 -31.22
C SER A 835 -2.12 -23.09 -31.48
N LEU A 836 -2.43 -23.59 -32.67
CA LEU A 836 -3.77 -23.95 -33.13
C LEU A 836 -3.84 -25.46 -33.32
N PHE A 837 -4.79 -26.13 -32.68
CA PHE A 837 -4.88 -27.59 -32.71
C PHE A 837 -6.31 -28.08 -32.95
N ARG A 838 -6.58 -28.76 -34.06
CA ARG A 838 -7.94 -29.23 -34.40
C ARG A 838 -8.98 -28.10 -34.43
N GLU A 839 -8.58 -26.94 -34.95
CA GLU A 839 -9.45 -25.78 -35.12
C GLU A 839 -10.16 -25.80 -36.48
N TRP A 840 -11.41 -25.34 -36.50
CA TRP A 840 -12.15 -25.06 -37.72
C TRP A 840 -12.13 -23.56 -38.04
N GLY A 841 -11.51 -23.17 -39.16
CA GLY A 841 -11.47 -21.79 -39.64
C GLY A 841 -10.86 -20.75 -38.69
N PRO A 842 -9.67 -20.99 -38.08
CA PRO A 842 -9.05 -20.02 -37.18
C PRO A 842 -8.44 -18.83 -37.93
N ALA A 843 -8.42 -17.66 -37.29
CA ALA A 843 -7.78 -16.45 -37.81
C ALA A 843 -6.73 -15.88 -36.83
N VAL A 844 -5.51 -15.66 -37.31
CA VAL A 844 -4.37 -15.10 -36.57
C VAL A 844 -3.91 -13.82 -37.26
N ASP A 845 -4.23 -12.67 -36.67
CA ASP A 845 -4.22 -11.37 -37.37
C ASP A 845 -3.47 -10.28 -36.59
N GLY A 846 -2.43 -9.66 -37.17
CA GLY A 846 -1.80 -8.48 -36.58
C GLY A 846 -1.02 -8.70 -35.27
N ASN A 847 -0.62 -9.94 -34.94
CA ASN A 847 0.09 -10.24 -33.69
C ASN A 847 1.58 -9.93 -33.79
N ARG A 848 2.20 -9.56 -32.66
CA ARG A 848 3.65 -9.41 -32.49
C ARG A 848 4.20 -10.54 -31.64
N LEU A 849 5.11 -11.33 -32.21
CA LEU A 849 5.77 -12.46 -31.58
C LEU A 849 7.30 -12.21 -31.63
N ASP A 850 7.95 -12.15 -30.46
CA ASP A 850 9.33 -11.67 -30.35
C ASP A 850 10.16 -12.51 -29.37
N ARG A 851 11.33 -13.00 -29.79
CA ARG A 851 12.27 -13.79 -28.94
C ARG A 851 11.60 -15.00 -28.27
N LEU A 852 11.20 -15.97 -29.10
CA LEU A 852 10.58 -17.22 -28.65
C LEU A 852 11.50 -18.42 -28.89
N SER A 853 11.65 -19.30 -27.90
CA SER A 853 12.56 -20.45 -27.98
C SER A 853 12.08 -21.55 -28.95
N LEU A 854 10.76 -21.73 -29.10
CA LEU A 854 10.09 -22.61 -30.05
C LEU A 854 9.42 -21.78 -31.15
N TRP A 855 8.31 -22.24 -31.73
CA TRP A 855 7.67 -21.58 -32.87
C TRP A 855 7.03 -20.22 -32.55
N GLY A 856 6.87 -19.39 -33.58
CA GLY A 856 6.00 -18.22 -33.56
C GLY A 856 4.53 -18.64 -33.68
N VAL A 857 4.16 -19.21 -34.82
CA VAL A 857 2.80 -19.73 -35.07
C VAL A 857 2.88 -21.17 -35.55
N ILE A 858 2.13 -22.06 -34.89
CA ILE A 858 1.93 -23.44 -35.37
C ILE A 858 0.44 -23.77 -35.49
N GLY A 859 0.09 -24.43 -36.58
CA GLY A 859 -1.24 -24.97 -36.82
C GLY A 859 -1.17 -26.45 -37.15
N VAL A 860 -1.99 -27.26 -36.48
CA VAL A 860 -2.03 -28.71 -36.67
C VAL A 860 -3.46 -29.20 -36.79
N GLN A 861 -3.74 -30.00 -37.83
CA GLN A 861 -5.06 -30.59 -38.10
C GLN A 861 -6.15 -29.52 -38.24
N LEU A 862 -5.93 -28.53 -39.09
CA LEU A 862 -6.89 -27.44 -39.31
C LEU A 862 -7.88 -27.80 -40.41
N SER A 863 -9.12 -27.31 -40.29
CA SER A 863 -10.14 -27.45 -41.33
C SER A 863 -10.66 -26.08 -41.76
N ALA A 864 -11.22 -26.00 -42.98
CA ALA A 864 -11.63 -24.75 -43.60
C ALA A 864 -10.45 -23.76 -43.78
N ARG A 865 -10.74 -22.49 -44.05
CA ARG A 865 -9.73 -21.47 -44.31
C ARG A 865 -9.04 -21.04 -43.02
N CYS A 866 -7.72 -21.23 -42.96
CA CYS A 866 -6.88 -20.74 -41.87
C CYS A 866 -6.20 -19.43 -42.31
N GLU A 867 -6.42 -18.35 -41.56
CA GLU A 867 -5.86 -17.04 -41.86
C GLU A 867 -4.67 -16.75 -40.94
N ILE A 868 -3.52 -16.42 -41.54
CA ILE A 868 -2.34 -15.90 -40.85
C ILE A 868 -1.96 -14.60 -41.55
N THR A 869 -2.45 -13.47 -41.05
CA THR A 869 -2.41 -12.17 -41.73
C THR A 869 -1.73 -11.09 -40.91
N GLY A 870 -0.85 -10.30 -41.51
CA GLY A 870 -0.33 -9.08 -40.87
C GLY A 870 0.52 -9.29 -39.60
N ASN A 871 1.00 -10.51 -39.33
CA ASN A 871 1.73 -10.81 -38.10
C ASN A 871 3.21 -10.46 -38.23
N ARG A 872 3.82 -10.04 -37.12
CA ARG A 872 5.25 -9.79 -36.99
C ARG A 872 5.90 -10.84 -36.11
N VAL A 873 6.67 -11.75 -36.70
CA VAL A 873 7.31 -12.90 -36.04
C VAL A 873 8.83 -12.74 -36.12
N VAL A 874 9.48 -12.38 -35.01
CA VAL A 874 10.90 -12.00 -35.00
C VAL A 874 11.69 -12.75 -33.94
N GLY A 875 12.81 -13.36 -34.35
CA GLY A 875 13.70 -14.07 -33.43
C GLY A 875 13.02 -15.26 -32.77
N CYS A 876 12.23 -16.03 -33.52
CA CYS A 876 11.55 -17.23 -33.00
C CYS A 876 12.31 -18.50 -33.41
N ALA A 877 12.04 -19.59 -32.70
CA ALA A 877 12.53 -20.95 -32.93
C ALA A 877 14.03 -21.18 -32.71
N GLY A 878 14.66 -20.37 -31.85
CA GLY A 878 16.11 -20.46 -31.60
C GLY A 878 16.60 -21.74 -30.92
N ASN A 879 15.73 -22.47 -30.21
CA ASN A 879 16.07 -23.73 -29.51
C ASN A 879 15.46 -24.97 -30.18
N MET A 880 14.92 -24.84 -31.41
CA MET A 880 14.39 -26.00 -32.13
C MET A 880 15.52 -26.75 -32.86
N ALA A 881 15.47 -28.08 -32.83
CA ALA A 881 16.37 -28.96 -33.57
C ALA A 881 15.61 -30.20 -34.09
N PRO A 882 15.96 -30.74 -35.28
CA PRO A 882 16.96 -30.22 -36.23
C PRO A 882 16.46 -29.04 -37.08
N ILE A 883 15.14 -28.75 -37.08
CA ILE A 883 14.53 -27.74 -37.95
C ILE A 883 13.83 -26.67 -37.11
N ALA A 884 14.22 -25.42 -37.28
CA ALA A 884 13.53 -24.26 -36.71
C ALA A 884 12.32 -23.86 -37.58
N ARG A 885 11.22 -23.45 -36.95
CA ARG A 885 9.97 -23.11 -37.64
C ARG A 885 9.36 -21.84 -37.06
N ALA A 886 9.34 -20.75 -37.83
CA ALA A 886 8.68 -19.52 -37.39
C ALA A 886 7.17 -19.60 -37.56
N VAL A 887 6.69 -19.85 -38.79
CA VAL A 887 5.28 -20.12 -39.11
C VAL A 887 5.18 -21.50 -39.74
N SER A 888 4.41 -22.41 -39.13
CA SER A 888 4.28 -23.79 -39.59
C SER A 888 2.85 -24.29 -39.58
N LEU A 889 2.39 -24.84 -40.69
CA LEU A 889 1.09 -25.48 -40.81
C LEU A 889 1.26 -26.97 -41.16
N LEU A 890 0.52 -27.83 -40.47
CA LEU A 890 0.53 -29.27 -40.68
C LEU A 890 -0.90 -29.78 -40.81
N ALA A 891 -1.21 -30.46 -41.90
CA ALA A 891 -2.52 -31.03 -42.21
C ALA A 891 -3.64 -29.97 -42.18
N VAL A 892 -3.71 -29.16 -43.24
CA VAL A 892 -4.77 -28.16 -43.44
C VAL A 892 -5.75 -28.67 -44.50
N ALA A 893 -6.93 -29.09 -44.06
CA ALA A 893 -8.05 -29.50 -44.90
C ALA A 893 -8.90 -28.28 -45.31
N GLY A 894 -8.28 -27.37 -46.07
CA GLY A 894 -8.87 -26.11 -46.54
C GLY A 894 -7.81 -25.18 -47.15
N GLU A 895 -8.10 -23.88 -47.21
CA GLU A 895 -7.14 -22.87 -47.70
C GLU A 895 -6.21 -22.43 -46.56
N ALA A 896 -4.89 -22.59 -46.73
CA ALA A 896 -3.89 -21.90 -45.92
C ALA A 896 -3.65 -20.50 -46.50
N HIS A 897 -4.14 -19.47 -45.82
CA HIS A 897 -4.08 -18.07 -46.28
C HIS A 897 -3.05 -17.31 -45.44
N ILE A 898 -1.84 -17.14 -45.98
CA ILE A 898 -0.68 -16.55 -45.28
C ILE A 898 -0.28 -15.26 -46.01
N THR A 899 -0.67 -14.10 -45.48
CA THR A 899 -0.44 -12.82 -46.18
C THR A 899 0.06 -11.69 -45.30
N ASP A 900 0.84 -10.80 -45.90
CA ASP A 900 1.26 -9.52 -45.29
C ASP A 900 2.04 -9.69 -43.96
N ASN A 901 2.68 -10.84 -43.73
CA ASN A 901 3.45 -11.09 -42.50
C ASN A 901 4.92 -10.64 -42.63
N GLU A 902 5.49 -10.17 -41.52
CA GLU A 902 6.92 -9.90 -41.35
C GLU A 902 7.54 -11.02 -40.51
N ILE A 903 8.39 -11.86 -41.12
CA ILE A 903 9.07 -12.98 -40.47
C ILE A 903 10.57 -12.72 -40.54
N MET A 904 11.21 -12.57 -39.38
CA MET A 904 12.63 -12.25 -39.29
C MET A 904 13.39 -13.14 -38.31
N ASP A 905 14.64 -13.45 -38.65
CA ASP A 905 15.60 -14.07 -37.74
C ASP A 905 15.15 -15.43 -37.18
N THR A 906 14.45 -16.23 -37.99
CA THR A 906 14.06 -17.60 -37.65
C THR A 906 15.27 -18.43 -37.23
N GLY A 907 15.13 -19.22 -36.16
CA GLY A 907 16.21 -20.06 -35.64
C GLY A 907 17.33 -19.27 -34.94
N THR A 908 17.17 -17.95 -34.77
CA THR A 908 18.22 -17.07 -34.23
C THR A 908 17.71 -16.31 -33.01
N LEU A 909 18.41 -16.47 -31.89
CA LEU A 909 18.17 -15.72 -30.66
C LEU A 909 19.44 -14.96 -30.27
N ALA A 910 19.30 -13.71 -29.82
CA ALA A 910 20.45 -12.89 -29.45
C ALA A 910 21.28 -13.56 -28.33
N GLY A 911 22.58 -13.74 -28.58
CA GLY A 911 23.51 -14.35 -27.63
C GLY A 911 23.41 -15.88 -27.49
N VAL A 912 22.53 -16.55 -28.24
CA VAL A 912 22.37 -18.02 -28.21
C VAL A 912 22.78 -18.60 -29.57
N PRO A 913 23.75 -19.53 -29.62
CA PRO A 913 24.10 -20.22 -30.86
C PRO A 913 22.88 -21.01 -31.39
N PRO A 914 22.60 -20.96 -32.69
CA PRO A 914 21.45 -21.65 -33.25
C PRO A 914 21.62 -23.18 -33.19
N THR A 915 20.59 -23.90 -32.74
CA THR A 915 20.61 -25.37 -32.59
C THR A 915 20.15 -26.14 -33.83
N SER A 916 19.43 -25.49 -34.73
CA SER A 916 18.90 -26.05 -35.97
C SER A 916 19.97 -26.13 -37.07
N THR A 917 19.80 -27.07 -38.00
CA THR A 917 20.57 -27.15 -39.26
C THR A 917 19.81 -26.55 -40.44
N ALA A 918 18.48 -26.40 -40.32
CA ALA A 918 17.62 -25.74 -41.28
C ALA A 918 16.62 -24.82 -40.59
N ASP A 919 16.40 -23.63 -41.15
CA ASP A 919 15.52 -22.61 -40.59
C ASP A 919 14.38 -22.31 -41.57
N HIS A 920 13.15 -22.64 -41.19
CA HIS A 920 11.97 -22.45 -42.03
C HIS A 920 11.19 -21.21 -41.60
N GLY A 921 11.19 -20.18 -42.44
CA GLY A 921 10.37 -18.98 -42.26
C GLY A 921 8.88 -19.32 -42.32
N ILE A 922 8.40 -19.71 -43.50
CA ILE A 922 7.06 -20.25 -43.72
C ILE A 922 7.18 -21.72 -44.12
N SER A 923 6.50 -22.60 -43.39
CA SER A 923 6.44 -24.02 -43.73
C SER A 923 5.03 -24.61 -43.71
N GLY A 924 4.80 -25.57 -44.60
CA GLY A 924 3.50 -26.25 -44.75
C GLY A 924 3.68 -27.70 -45.15
N ASP A 925 2.99 -28.61 -44.49
CA ASP A 925 2.93 -30.00 -44.94
C ASP A 925 1.49 -30.51 -44.91
N LEU A 926 1.13 -31.31 -45.92
CA LEU A 926 -0.23 -31.82 -46.11
C LEU A 926 -1.28 -30.69 -46.20
N ILE A 927 -1.01 -29.70 -47.05
CA ILE A 927 -1.87 -28.53 -47.24
C ILE A 927 -2.78 -28.73 -48.45
N LEU A 928 -4.09 -28.60 -48.30
CA LEU A 928 -5.03 -28.78 -49.42
C LEU A 928 -4.80 -27.69 -50.47
N GLU A 929 -5.06 -26.42 -50.14
CA GLU A 929 -4.85 -25.27 -51.02
C GLU A 929 -4.08 -24.17 -50.24
N ALA A 930 -3.27 -23.36 -50.92
CA ALA A 930 -2.51 -22.31 -50.26
C ALA A 930 -2.40 -21.00 -51.05
N ARG A 931 -2.52 -19.88 -50.34
CA ARG A 931 -2.16 -18.55 -50.81
C ARG A 931 -1.10 -17.94 -49.89
N VAL A 932 0.06 -17.65 -50.46
CA VAL A 932 1.20 -17.03 -49.79
C VAL A 932 1.53 -15.74 -50.51
N SER A 933 1.10 -14.60 -49.96
CA SER A 933 1.30 -13.31 -50.65
C SER A 933 1.75 -12.15 -49.78
N ASN A 934 2.56 -11.25 -50.35
CA ASN A 934 3.03 -10.01 -49.71
C ASN A 934 3.79 -10.20 -48.39
N ASN A 935 4.36 -11.38 -48.13
CA ASN A 935 5.13 -11.63 -46.92
C ASN A 935 6.58 -11.16 -47.09
N LEU A 936 7.17 -10.66 -46.00
CA LEU A 936 8.59 -10.43 -45.86
C LEU A 936 9.19 -11.56 -45.01
N VAL A 937 10.08 -12.37 -45.59
CA VAL A 937 10.87 -13.37 -44.84
C VAL A 937 12.34 -13.06 -45.02
N THR A 938 13.01 -12.66 -43.94
CA THR A 938 14.39 -12.14 -44.01
C THR A 938 15.16 -12.36 -42.72
N TYR A 939 16.41 -11.91 -42.71
CA TYR A 939 17.28 -11.86 -41.53
C TYR A 939 17.84 -10.45 -41.35
N SER A 940 18.12 -10.06 -40.11
CA SER A 940 18.72 -8.76 -39.75
C SER A 940 20.06 -8.54 -40.46
N ASN A 941 20.87 -9.60 -40.61
CA ASN A 941 22.06 -9.59 -41.45
C ASN A 941 22.27 -10.92 -42.17
N ALA A 942 21.56 -11.12 -43.28
CA ALA A 942 21.63 -12.36 -44.07
C ALA A 942 23.05 -12.69 -44.59
N PHE A 943 23.89 -11.68 -44.86
CA PHE A 943 25.24 -11.90 -45.38
C PHE A 943 26.26 -12.34 -44.33
N ALA A 944 25.97 -12.14 -43.05
CA ALA A 944 26.81 -12.59 -41.94
C ALA A 944 26.44 -13.98 -41.42
N ARG A 945 25.35 -14.57 -41.92
CA ARG A 945 24.92 -15.92 -41.55
C ARG A 945 25.78 -16.97 -42.26
N ASP A 946 25.91 -18.13 -41.63
CA ASP A 946 26.61 -19.27 -42.23
C ASP A 946 25.86 -19.74 -43.50
N PRO A 947 26.49 -19.68 -44.69
CA PRO A 947 25.87 -20.14 -45.93
C PRO A 947 25.73 -21.66 -46.02
N LEU A 948 26.29 -22.42 -45.06
CA LEU A 948 26.10 -23.87 -44.98
C LEU A 948 24.80 -24.26 -44.27
N ARG A 949 24.13 -23.34 -43.55
CA ARG A 949 22.79 -23.55 -42.98
C ARG A 949 21.74 -23.43 -44.07
N GLU A 950 20.67 -24.21 -43.96
CA GLU A 950 19.57 -24.19 -44.94
C GLU A 950 18.44 -23.26 -44.47
N ASP A 951 18.51 -21.97 -44.78
CA ASP A 951 17.40 -21.04 -44.57
C ASP A 951 16.37 -21.22 -45.70
N ARG A 952 15.22 -21.82 -45.37
CA ARG A 952 14.04 -21.92 -46.24
C ARG A 952 13.11 -20.76 -45.94
N ALA A 953 13.09 -19.75 -46.80
CA ALA A 953 12.11 -18.69 -46.67
C ALA A 953 10.67 -19.24 -46.82
N LEU A 954 10.49 -20.18 -47.74
CA LEU A 954 9.25 -20.92 -47.95
C LEU A 954 9.51 -22.39 -48.29
N VAL A 955 8.89 -23.31 -47.57
CA VAL A 955 8.89 -24.74 -47.90
C VAL A 955 7.52 -25.36 -47.68
N MET A 956 6.89 -25.86 -48.75
CA MET A 956 5.53 -26.41 -48.64
C MET A 956 5.30 -27.70 -49.44
N ARG A 957 4.40 -28.56 -48.94
CA ARG A 957 3.90 -29.75 -49.64
C ARG A 957 2.38 -29.79 -49.63
N GLY A 958 1.79 -30.00 -50.80
CA GLY A 958 0.34 -30.17 -50.95
C GLY A 958 -0.17 -31.52 -50.46
N LEU A 959 -1.47 -31.63 -50.20
CA LEU A 959 -2.10 -32.79 -49.59
C LEU A 959 -2.16 -34.02 -50.52
N PHE A 960 -2.62 -33.84 -51.77
CA PHE A 960 -2.62 -34.88 -52.79
C PHE A 960 -2.75 -34.33 -54.21
N ASP A 961 -2.20 -35.08 -55.16
CA ASP A 961 -2.36 -35.00 -56.62
C ASP A 961 -2.61 -36.43 -57.09
N LEU A 962 -3.88 -36.78 -57.30
CA LEU A 962 -4.35 -38.13 -57.65
C LEU A 962 -4.88 -38.15 -59.08
N GLN A 963 -4.35 -39.06 -59.89
CA GLN A 963 -4.89 -39.37 -61.20
C GLN A 963 -5.76 -40.62 -61.10
N VAL A 964 -7.06 -40.48 -61.39
CA VAL A 964 -8.00 -41.62 -61.34
C VAL A 964 -8.00 -42.36 -62.69
N ASN A 965 -7.89 -41.62 -63.78
CA ASN A 965 -7.71 -42.09 -65.16
C ASN A 965 -7.14 -40.94 -66.03
N ASP A 966 -7.04 -41.11 -67.35
CA ASP A 966 -6.50 -40.08 -68.26
C ASP A 966 -7.34 -38.79 -68.34
N LEU A 967 -8.55 -38.76 -67.76
CA LEU A 967 -9.49 -37.64 -67.85
C LEU A 967 -9.73 -36.91 -66.52
N ILE A 968 -9.47 -37.56 -65.37
CA ILE A 968 -9.81 -37.03 -64.05
C ILE A 968 -8.56 -36.92 -63.17
N VAL A 969 -8.22 -35.68 -62.84
CA VAL A 969 -7.16 -35.30 -61.89
C VAL A 969 -7.81 -34.62 -60.69
N PHE A 970 -7.47 -35.08 -59.49
CA PHE A 970 -7.84 -34.44 -58.23
C PHE A 970 -6.59 -33.84 -57.59
N GLY A 971 -6.55 -32.52 -57.51
CA GLY A 971 -5.50 -31.79 -56.83
C GLY A 971 -5.84 -30.31 -56.70
N PHE A 972 -4.95 -29.57 -56.02
CA PHE A 972 -5.18 -28.18 -55.64
C PHE A 972 -3.92 -27.35 -55.84
N ALA A 973 -4.10 -26.04 -55.99
CA ALA A 973 -3.02 -25.13 -56.35
C ALA A 973 -2.38 -24.44 -55.14
N ILE A 974 -1.16 -23.95 -55.35
CA ILE A 974 -0.53 -22.94 -54.49
C ILE A 974 -0.27 -21.66 -55.28
N GLN A 975 -0.60 -20.52 -54.68
CA GLN A 975 -0.31 -19.18 -55.20
C GLN A 975 0.76 -18.51 -54.35
N ILE A 976 1.91 -18.18 -54.95
CA ILE A 976 3.05 -17.51 -54.29
C ILE A 976 3.29 -16.19 -55.01
N HIS A 977 2.79 -15.09 -54.44
CA HIS A 977 2.72 -13.80 -55.13
C HIS A 977 3.24 -12.62 -54.30
N GLY A 978 4.08 -11.76 -54.87
CA GLY A 978 4.43 -10.47 -54.24
C GLY A 978 5.27 -10.57 -52.98
N ASN A 979 5.93 -11.70 -52.70
CA ASN A 979 6.70 -11.90 -51.47
C ASN A 979 8.16 -11.42 -51.63
N LYS A 980 8.80 -11.10 -50.49
CA LYS A 980 10.23 -10.83 -50.39
C LYS A 980 10.91 -11.89 -49.53
N PHE A 981 11.73 -12.72 -50.16
CA PHE A 981 12.45 -13.84 -49.55
C PHE A 981 13.95 -13.58 -49.55
N ILE A 982 14.57 -13.64 -48.38
CA ILE A 982 16.01 -13.47 -48.19
C ILE A 982 16.49 -14.51 -47.17
N GLY A 983 17.55 -15.24 -47.51
CA GLY A 983 18.12 -16.27 -46.62
C GLY A 983 19.41 -16.86 -47.19
N THR A 984 20.11 -17.66 -46.37
CA THR A 984 21.30 -18.42 -46.78
C THR A 984 20.96 -19.89 -47.06
N GLY A 985 21.74 -20.59 -47.87
CA GLY A 985 21.45 -21.99 -48.17
C GLY A 985 22.29 -22.61 -49.26
N GLN A 986 22.50 -23.93 -49.20
CA GLN A 986 23.20 -24.65 -50.26
C GLN A 986 22.25 -25.10 -51.37
N THR A 987 20.95 -25.26 -51.07
CA THR A 987 20.02 -25.97 -51.95
C THR A 987 18.90 -25.12 -52.54
N ALA A 988 17.99 -24.56 -51.73
CA ALA A 988 16.89 -23.74 -52.22
C ALA A 988 16.44 -22.75 -51.14
N LEU A 989 16.05 -21.54 -51.56
CA LEU A 989 15.42 -20.57 -50.68
C LEU A 989 13.90 -20.77 -50.62
N VAL A 990 13.31 -21.17 -51.75
CA VAL A 990 11.90 -21.52 -51.90
C VAL A 990 11.80 -22.94 -52.46
N GLU A 991 11.08 -23.82 -51.78
CA GLU A 991 10.99 -25.23 -52.18
C GLU A 991 9.55 -25.79 -52.06
N LEU A 992 9.02 -26.29 -53.17
CA LEU A 992 7.83 -27.13 -53.16
C LEU A 992 8.24 -28.60 -53.13
N LEU A 993 7.84 -29.31 -52.08
CA LEU A 993 8.17 -30.71 -51.87
C LEU A 993 7.17 -31.63 -52.58
N GLN A 994 7.59 -32.88 -52.82
CA GLN A 994 6.70 -33.96 -53.25
C GLN A 994 7.08 -35.28 -52.58
N ALA A 995 6.11 -36.18 -52.42
CA ALA A 995 6.35 -37.59 -52.08
C ALA A 995 5.44 -38.51 -52.90
N GLN A 996 5.86 -39.75 -53.14
CA GLN A 996 5.07 -40.73 -53.88
C GLN A 996 3.89 -41.24 -53.03
N LEU A 997 2.71 -41.36 -53.62
CA LEU A 997 1.53 -41.96 -52.99
C LEU A 997 0.80 -42.87 -53.99
N GLY A 998 1.12 -44.16 -53.99
CA GLY A 998 0.53 -45.12 -54.93
C GLY A 998 0.74 -44.67 -56.39
N ASN A 999 -0.36 -44.49 -57.13
CA ASN A 999 -0.38 -43.97 -58.50
C ASN A 999 -0.43 -42.43 -58.60
N GLY A 1000 -0.30 -41.71 -57.49
CA GLY A 1000 -0.25 -40.24 -57.42
C GLY A 1000 0.88 -39.72 -56.54
N PHE A 1001 0.77 -38.47 -56.13
CA PHE A 1001 1.77 -37.77 -55.34
C PHE A 1001 1.13 -37.01 -54.17
N VAL A 1002 1.89 -36.85 -53.09
CA VAL A 1002 1.64 -35.84 -52.05
C VAL A 1002 2.40 -34.58 -52.46
N ARG A 1003 1.74 -33.66 -53.16
CA ARG A 1003 2.25 -32.37 -53.65
C ARG A 1003 1.09 -31.45 -54.06
N PHE A 1004 1.38 -30.20 -54.40
CA PHE A 1004 0.41 -29.33 -55.08
C PHE A 1004 0.27 -29.73 -56.56
N GLU A 1005 -0.93 -29.63 -57.11
CA GLU A 1005 -1.20 -29.92 -58.52
C GLU A 1005 -0.60 -28.86 -59.43
N ARG A 1006 -0.77 -27.58 -59.07
CA ARG A 1006 -0.32 -26.42 -59.84
C ARG A 1006 0.31 -25.38 -58.92
N ALA A 1007 1.32 -24.67 -59.43
CA ALA A 1007 1.98 -23.60 -58.70
C ALA A 1007 2.00 -22.30 -59.52
N SER A 1008 1.59 -21.18 -58.92
CA SER A 1008 1.88 -19.82 -59.42
C SER A 1008 3.00 -19.23 -58.59
N PHE A 1009 4.06 -18.75 -59.24
CA PHE A 1009 5.17 -18.07 -58.60
C PHE A 1009 5.46 -16.76 -59.35
N ASP A 1010 4.88 -15.67 -58.87
CA ASP A 1010 4.88 -14.41 -59.61
C ASP A 1010 5.10 -13.15 -58.76
N GLN A 1011 5.78 -12.16 -59.32
CA GLN A 1011 6.10 -10.87 -58.67
C GLN A 1011 6.87 -10.98 -57.34
N ASN A 1012 7.66 -12.05 -57.14
CA ASN A 1012 8.45 -12.24 -55.93
C ASN A 1012 9.88 -11.69 -56.07
N TYR A 1013 10.45 -11.26 -54.95
CA TYR A 1013 11.86 -10.89 -54.82
C TYR A 1013 12.61 -11.94 -53.99
N CYS A 1014 13.63 -12.56 -54.56
CA CYS A 1014 14.46 -13.57 -53.91
C CYS A 1014 15.93 -13.12 -53.88
N MET A 1015 16.53 -13.09 -52.69
CA MET A 1015 17.98 -12.94 -52.49
C MET A 1015 18.52 -14.14 -51.73
N HIS A 1016 19.19 -15.03 -52.44
CA HIS A 1016 19.78 -16.25 -51.89
C HIS A 1016 21.27 -16.08 -51.65
N VAL A 1017 21.70 -16.13 -50.40
CA VAL A 1017 23.12 -16.12 -50.03
C VAL A 1017 23.66 -17.55 -50.14
N SER A 1018 23.98 -17.95 -51.37
CA SER A 1018 24.47 -19.28 -51.72
C SER A 1018 25.99 -19.42 -51.49
N PRO A 1019 26.50 -20.63 -51.14
CA PRO A 1019 27.93 -20.89 -51.01
C PRO A 1019 28.64 -20.95 -52.38
N PRO A 1020 29.98 -20.78 -52.43
CA PRO A 1020 30.75 -20.74 -53.68
C PRO A 1020 30.71 -22.03 -54.52
N ALA A 1021 30.44 -23.17 -53.89
CA ALA A 1021 30.30 -24.46 -54.55
C ALA A 1021 28.83 -24.68 -54.95
N ALA A 1022 28.47 -24.32 -56.18
CA ALA A 1022 27.14 -24.61 -56.71
C ALA A 1022 27.02 -26.12 -57.03
N ASP A 1023 26.04 -26.80 -56.44
CA ASP A 1023 25.60 -28.13 -56.90
C ASP A 1023 24.82 -27.95 -58.21
N ASP A 1024 25.27 -28.63 -59.27
CA ASP A 1024 24.70 -28.57 -60.62
C ASP A 1024 23.22 -29.05 -60.70
N ARG A 1025 22.64 -29.48 -59.59
CA ARG A 1025 21.25 -29.95 -59.48
C ARG A 1025 20.36 -29.03 -58.63
N ARG A 1026 20.87 -27.91 -58.13
CA ARG A 1026 20.17 -27.03 -57.17
C ARG A 1026 19.86 -25.66 -57.76
N ALA A 1027 18.82 -25.02 -57.25
CA ALA A 1027 18.36 -23.72 -57.71
C ALA A 1027 17.71 -22.93 -56.57
N THR A 1028 17.76 -21.60 -56.66
CA THR A 1028 17.18 -20.71 -55.64
C THR A 1028 15.70 -20.98 -55.39
N VAL A 1029 14.95 -21.28 -56.45
CA VAL A 1029 13.55 -21.69 -56.40
C VAL A 1029 13.41 -23.09 -57.00
N SER A 1030 12.85 -24.04 -56.25
CA SER A 1030 12.60 -25.41 -56.70
C SER A 1030 11.09 -25.70 -56.68
N LEU A 1031 10.50 -25.93 -57.86
CA LEU A 1031 9.07 -26.15 -58.03
C LEU A 1031 8.76 -27.60 -58.37
N ARG A 1032 7.63 -28.12 -57.88
CA ARG A 1032 7.11 -29.46 -58.16
C ARG A 1032 5.60 -29.36 -58.37
N GLY A 1033 5.05 -30.19 -59.26
CA GLY A 1033 3.61 -30.21 -59.60
C GLY A 1033 3.34 -30.83 -60.97
N ARG A 1034 2.17 -30.57 -61.54
CA ARG A 1034 1.83 -30.89 -62.95
C ARG A 1034 2.12 -29.74 -63.90
N ALA A 1035 2.01 -28.50 -63.44
CA ALA A 1035 2.34 -27.31 -64.21
C ALA A 1035 2.68 -26.14 -63.27
N ALA A 1036 3.48 -25.19 -63.76
CA ALA A 1036 3.79 -23.97 -63.02
C ALA A 1036 3.77 -22.72 -63.91
N ILE A 1037 3.38 -21.59 -63.34
CA ILE A 1037 3.53 -20.26 -63.95
C ILE A 1037 4.61 -19.51 -63.18
N VAL A 1038 5.63 -19.01 -63.88
CA VAL A 1038 6.73 -18.26 -63.27
C VAL A 1038 6.96 -16.95 -64.02
N THR A 1039 6.52 -15.83 -63.45
CA THR A 1039 6.56 -14.53 -64.15
C THR A 1039 6.78 -13.31 -63.27
N GLY A 1040 7.49 -12.30 -63.78
CA GLY A 1040 7.66 -11.02 -63.09
C GLY A 1040 8.52 -11.06 -61.83
N ASN A 1041 9.34 -12.11 -61.63
CA ASN A 1041 10.13 -12.29 -60.42
C ASN A 1041 11.55 -11.68 -60.55
N HIS A 1042 12.14 -11.30 -59.42
CA HIS A 1042 13.55 -10.92 -59.29
C HIS A 1042 14.28 -11.98 -58.46
N ILE A 1043 15.17 -12.77 -59.08
CA ILE A 1043 15.84 -13.90 -58.42
C ILE A 1043 17.35 -13.73 -58.52
N LYS A 1044 17.99 -13.53 -57.36
CA LYS A 1044 19.44 -13.29 -57.25
C LYS A 1044 20.09 -14.27 -56.29
N ALA A 1045 21.29 -14.74 -56.63
CA ALA A 1045 22.11 -15.60 -55.78
C ALA A 1045 23.54 -15.05 -55.65
N THR A 1046 24.16 -15.09 -54.47
CA THR A 1046 25.51 -14.53 -54.31
C THR A 1046 26.57 -15.23 -55.16
N THR A 1047 26.37 -16.51 -55.47
CA THR A 1047 27.29 -17.28 -56.32
C THR A 1047 26.98 -17.05 -57.80
N PRO A 1048 27.95 -16.60 -58.61
CA PRO A 1048 27.77 -16.47 -60.05
C PRO A 1048 27.30 -17.79 -60.67
N ARG A 1049 26.35 -17.73 -61.62
CA ARG A 1049 25.77 -18.88 -62.34
C ARG A 1049 25.00 -19.90 -61.50
N TYR A 1050 24.72 -19.64 -60.22
CA TYR A 1050 23.80 -20.48 -59.45
C TYR A 1050 22.41 -20.46 -60.08
N PHE A 1051 21.81 -21.62 -60.34
CA PHE A 1051 20.54 -21.69 -61.08
C PHE A 1051 19.41 -20.94 -60.34
N SER A 1052 18.61 -20.21 -61.10
CA SER A 1052 17.56 -19.37 -60.50
C SER A 1052 16.29 -20.15 -60.19
N VAL A 1053 15.84 -20.99 -61.14
CA VAL A 1053 14.63 -21.81 -60.96
C VAL A 1053 14.89 -23.22 -61.48
N ASN A 1054 14.51 -24.24 -60.70
CA ASN A 1054 14.43 -25.62 -61.12
C ASN A 1054 12.95 -26.02 -61.27
N PHE A 1055 12.54 -26.32 -62.50
CA PHE A 1055 11.18 -26.77 -62.84
C PHE A 1055 10.97 -28.26 -62.54
N ASN A 1056 12.04 -29.03 -62.32
CA ASN A 1056 11.98 -30.45 -62.04
C ASN A 1056 11.14 -31.24 -63.08
N GLY A 1057 11.18 -30.83 -64.35
CA GLY A 1057 10.45 -31.44 -65.45
C GLY A 1057 9.00 -30.99 -65.61
N ILE A 1058 8.51 -30.02 -64.83
CA ILE A 1058 7.14 -29.52 -64.97
C ILE A 1058 7.03 -28.50 -66.13
N PRO A 1059 5.99 -28.58 -66.97
CA PRO A 1059 5.74 -27.62 -68.05
C PRO A 1059 5.13 -26.30 -67.54
N GLY A 1060 5.24 -25.25 -68.35
CA GLY A 1060 4.56 -23.97 -68.13
C GLY A 1060 5.39 -22.74 -68.51
N PRO A 1061 4.80 -21.54 -68.46
CA PRO A 1061 5.47 -20.32 -68.90
C PRO A 1061 6.53 -19.83 -67.89
N PHE A 1062 7.73 -19.51 -68.40
CA PHE A 1062 8.81 -18.83 -67.70
C PHE A 1062 9.17 -17.53 -68.42
N ILE A 1063 8.50 -16.43 -68.10
CA ILE A 1063 8.56 -15.17 -68.86
C ILE A 1063 8.61 -13.91 -67.98
N GLY A 1064 9.35 -12.90 -68.42
CA GLY A 1064 9.38 -11.58 -67.78
C GLY A 1064 10.09 -11.56 -66.42
N ASN A 1065 11.01 -12.49 -66.16
CA ASN A 1065 11.77 -12.54 -64.91
C ASN A 1065 13.14 -11.86 -65.07
N VAL A 1066 13.66 -11.32 -63.98
CA VAL A 1066 15.05 -10.85 -63.84
C VAL A 1066 15.81 -11.86 -62.99
N THR A 1067 16.74 -12.59 -63.60
CA THR A 1067 17.48 -13.67 -62.94
C THR A 1067 18.98 -13.46 -63.07
N GLN A 1068 19.75 -14.02 -62.12
CA GLN A 1068 21.22 -14.06 -62.22
C GLN A 1068 21.74 -15.38 -62.79
N GLY A 1069 20.96 -16.45 -62.67
CA GLY A 1069 21.28 -17.77 -63.22
C GLY A 1069 20.27 -18.21 -64.28
N ILE A 1070 20.63 -19.26 -65.01
CA ILE A 1070 19.73 -19.93 -65.95
C ILE A 1070 18.75 -20.86 -65.21
N THR A 1071 17.78 -21.38 -65.96
CA THR A 1071 16.74 -22.31 -65.49
C THR A 1071 17.19 -23.77 -65.67
N LEU A 1072 16.75 -24.65 -64.76
CA LEU A 1072 17.10 -26.07 -64.69
C LEU A 1072 15.85 -26.93 -64.98
N GLN A 1073 15.99 -27.99 -65.79
CA GLN A 1073 14.95 -29.00 -66.04
C GLN A 1073 13.58 -28.44 -66.49
N HIS A 1074 13.58 -27.41 -67.34
CA HIS A 1074 12.34 -26.89 -67.95
C HIS A 1074 12.09 -27.56 -69.31
N PRO A 1075 11.03 -28.37 -69.48
CA PRO A 1075 10.79 -29.17 -70.70
C PRO A 1075 10.49 -28.31 -71.93
N ASP A 1076 9.75 -27.21 -71.75
CA ASP A 1076 9.29 -26.35 -72.85
C ASP A 1076 10.05 -25.01 -72.95
N PHE A 1077 11.33 -24.98 -72.55
CA PHE A 1077 12.03 -23.71 -72.37
C PHE A 1077 12.24 -23.00 -73.71
N PRO A 1078 11.71 -21.77 -73.91
CA PRO A 1078 11.90 -21.06 -75.17
C PRO A 1078 13.35 -20.57 -75.26
N ALA A 1079 14.10 -21.11 -76.23
CA ALA A 1079 15.48 -20.74 -76.49
C ALA A 1079 15.55 -19.61 -77.55
N PRO A 1080 16.42 -18.60 -77.38
CA PRO A 1080 17.37 -18.41 -76.28
C PRO A 1080 16.73 -17.73 -75.04
N ALA A 1081 17.25 -18.05 -73.85
CA ALA A 1081 16.73 -17.58 -72.56
C ALA A 1081 16.58 -16.05 -72.44
N ASN A 1082 17.52 -15.32 -73.04
CA ASN A 1082 17.62 -13.86 -73.01
C ASN A 1082 16.52 -13.15 -73.83
N ALA A 1083 15.77 -13.86 -74.68
CA ALA A 1083 14.66 -13.28 -75.44
C ALA A 1083 13.39 -13.08 -74.58
N PHE A 1084 13.28 -13.78 -73.45
CA PHE A 1084 12.07 -13.81 -72.62
C PHE A 1084 12.31 -13.41 -71.17
N ASN A 1085 13.56 -13.46 -70.70
CA ASN A 1085 13.96 -13.12 -69.34
C ASN A 1085 15.29 -12.35 -69.36
N LEU A 1086 15.47 -11.41 -68.44
CA LEU A 1086 16.75 -10.70 -68.27
C LEU A 1086 17.67 -11.55 -67.39
N VAL A 1087 18.66 -12.20 -68.01
CA VAL A 1087 19.72 -12.91 -67.28
C VAL A 1087 20.90 -11.95 -67.10
N ALA A 1088 21.09 -11.45 -65.89
CA ALA A 1088 22.23 -10.59 -65.57
C ALA A 1088 23.55 -11.38 -65.73
N PRO A 1089 24.63 -10.74 -66.25
CA PRO A 1089 25.90 -11.41 -66.53
C PRO A 1089 26.62 -11.94 -65.29
#